data_AF-A0A931D846-F1
#
_entry.id   AF-A0A931D846-F1
#
_cell.length_a   1.000
_cell.length_b   1.000
_cell.length_c   1.000
_cell.angle_alpha   90.00
_cell.angle_beta   90.00
_cell.angle_gamma   90.00
#
_symmetry.space_group_name_H-M   'P 1'
#
loop_
_entity.id
_entity.type
_entity.pdbx_description
1 polymer ?
#
loop_
_entity_poly.entity_id
_entity_poly.type
_entity_poly.pdbx_seq_one_letter_code
_entity_poly.pdbx_strand_id
1 'polypeptide(L)'
;MESLSATRKRERQTRLLNPWMIVLVALFVIALLALSYKSEDVFLPAADTAPDAVAISYTELLIKAHPEDDQLRLRLIDQLIQVGDFKRAREYLEQLQGRLVAITPFYVVMLDILRAQADPNGISDAQRAQLIAELRSLNIVDLDNSMLERTARYALEIGGLDVAVTSYKALAERDAERRTHWLSEAALWSLANNDQSGAAQLYLQLAEAEPDAQKRLELLREAFNALRAANHSAQAAELLAQHLGELNAEQESLDWLAEGVDAAQAAQRFDLAETFVQHWLSLKSDDHRALNADFRLSLASGAIERAWQLGPQLLEQAPDDFELMAELARLAEWTGHTQQALNYWVQMLAHQEDPAMRERVWRYALQLFDFDQVVSTLSAIDRLRQMTDQEVDTLVYSHEVRGTPEDAESWLRAYLQRYPNHLFARKRLRMLLENTQQLDKEAELWASMAERTSLTTEDRIRWAKVHWNLFQPEQAWAVLTAVDASAVDDPQYWQLRADLAWKLERDADVRAAYERLVSLDVPLDRDDEDRLIRIYWDKEPRRALQVLVESWRRTGRVARLTMALQLAETLRDWDTLRALLAEAEQSPAGRGSSQYWLARAALAAQDGQYEQANAFYKQALAQFPEDNLVRQRMLWFYIDNAQRDALAALLPQWRSRAVADSRLWLPYATGHMMLNNTREALLWFRQHLKSNPSDRLVLAAYADAAEAAGYADLAWRLRRQLLKDMDRTRILATPEGYAMYLRLLAGSQGSRVSLAQARQLWNGEQATLQLWFEHFLERLDAGNQAALKDDWLAWGAARGLEPGNYDQIQQALRSDNREQMQRLLQRGSLDVAHQVEVLARLGHDGEALATALSAQGDEQPASIRQQLLYQATGMLERSPQGLQLGWHKTDFGDLDISGPRLRVARNLGDDWYADLQLDQVRYDSANLDSAVMGNERNLKLHTRRELSDGDLSLYLDSSLRDDDDRHGLGVERTWRLSSRDELGVAVDWHRQTDDTGLLRALGMRDGLGLRGQHGFSARDQLSWSITHSRYSSRSGDALGTGNGVSVEWGHMLFFDDPSWLLRTGLDYQKNSVESEVPSELLSANGGAYIPFDTTPGATIPGEELMQDRYGQVYVASTWRRGFPGALNRTRPQFTWMVDTIAGWQWTEKQFNYGINLGVGVELFGDDELAVTLGYQSAPRGGEGDAGGSMGITYSTRFGR
;
A
#
# COMPACT_ATOMS: atom_id res chain seq x y z
N MET A 1 -53.10 -87.57 1.48
CA MET A 1 -54.14 -86.52 1.50
C MET A 1 -54.15 -85.99 2.91
N GLU A 2 -54.00 -84.68 3.10
CA GLU A 2 -53.98 -83.98 4.42
C GLU A 2 -52.80 -84.36 5.36
N SER A 3 -52.35 -83.50 6.29
CA SER A 3 -52.51 -82.03 6.45
C SER A 3 -51.44 -81.45 7.41
N LEU A 4 -51.46 -80.12 7.62
CA LEU A 4 -50.69 -79.33 8.61
C LEU A 4 -49.17 -79.17 8.34
N SER A 5 -48.53 -78.02 8.62
CA SER A 5 -49.05 -76.65 8.88
C SER A 5 -47.95 -75.60 8.62
N ALA A 6 -48.30 -74.36 8.30
CA ALA A 6 -47.37 -73.36 7.78
C ALA A 6 -46.79 -72.38 8.83
N THR A 7 -45.55 -71.96 8.64
CA THR A 7 -44.96 -70.74 9.23
C THR A 7 -44.48 -69.78 8.14
N ARG A 8 -45.10 -68.59 8.06
CA ARG A 8 -44.68 -67.51 7.14
C ARG A 8 -43.38 -66.87 7.62
N LYS A 9 -42.33 -66.81 6.78
CA LYS A 9 -41.33 -65.73 6.87
C LYS A 9 -41.96 -64.46 6.27
N ARG A 10 -41.83 -63.33 6.97
CA ARG A 10 -42.43 -62.04 6.58
C ARG A 10 -41.62 -61.38 5.46
N GLU A 11 -42.29 -60.99 4.37
CA GLU A 11 -41.84 -59.83 3.60
C GLU A 11 -41.89 -58.58 4.51
N ARG A 12 -40.87 -57.72 4.41
CA ARG A 12 -40.79 -56.48 5.19
C ARG A 12 -40.55 -55.32 4.23
N GLN A 13 -41.59 -54.52 4.00
CA GLN A 13 -41.54 -53.39 3.08
C GLN A 13 -40.43 -52.40 3.45
N THR A 14 -39.63 -52.00 2.47
CA THR A 14 -38.69 -50.90 2.60
C THR A 14 -39.42 -49.56 2.71
N ARG A 15 -38.94 -48.68 3.59
CA ARG A 15 -39.36 -47.27 3.68
C ARG A 15 -38.12 -46.39 3.63
N LEU A 16 -38.16 -45.35 2.81
CA LEU A 16 -36.98 -44.55 2.45
C LEU A 16 -36.56 -43.51 3.50
N LEU A 17 -37.43 -43.09 4.42
CA LEU A 17 -37.12 -42.10 5.46
C LEU A 17 -37.74 -42.46 6.83
N ASN A 18 -37.04 -42.06 7.89
CA ASN A 18 -37.32 -42.38 9.29
C ASN A 18 -37.74 -41.10 10.05
N PRO A 19 -38.85 -41.08 10.82
CA PRO A 19 -39.34 -39.87 11.52
C PRO A 19 -38.33 -39.17 12.44
N TRP A 20 -37.32 -39.87 12.96
CA TRP A 20 -36.23 -39.27 13.76
C TRP A 20 -35.48 -38.14 13.04
N MET A 21 -35.41 -38.18 11.71
CA MET A 21 -34.71 -37.15 10.91
C MET A 21 -35.41 -35.78 10.97
N ILE A 22 -36.73 -35.75 11.19
CA ILE A 22 -37.51 -34.50 11.29
C ILE A 22 -37.28 -33.81 12.64
N VAL A 23 -37.09 -34.59 13.72
CA VAL A 23 -36.84 -34.07 15.08
C VAL A 23 -35.46 -33.38 15.16
N LEU A 24 -34.47 -33.91 14.45
CA LEU A 24 -33.11 -33.40 14.44
C LEU A 24 -33.02 -31.96 13.86
N VAL A 25 -33.78 -31.69 12.79
CA VAL A 25 -33.88 -30.34 12.19
C VAL A 25 -34.52 -29.33 13.16
N ALA A 26 -35.52 -29.73 13.94
CA ALA A 26 -36.16 -28.85 14.92
C ALA A 26 -35.22 -28.51 16.10
N LEU A 27 -34.43 -29.47 16.57
CA LEU A 27 -33.46 -29.25 17.67
C LEU A 27 -32.33 -28.29 17.28
N PHE A 28 -31.86 -28.35 16.03
CA PHE A 28 -30.79 -27.46 15.54
C PHE A 28 -31.18 -25.97 15.62
N VAL A 29 -32.44 -25.64 15.29
CA VAL A 29 -32.96 -24.26 15.36
C VAL A 29 -33.06 -23.76 16.81
N ILE A 30 -33.41 -24.65 17.76
CA ILE A 30 -33.52 -24.29 19.18
C ILE A 30 -32.15 -24.05 19.81
N ALA A 31 -31.14 -24.87 19.48
CA ALA A 31 -29.78 -24.69 19.99
C ALA A 31 -29.16 -23.34 19.55
N LEU A 32 -29.46 -22.91 18.32
CA LEU A 32 -28.94 -21.66 17.74
C LEU A 32 -29.52 -20.40 18.43
N LEU A 33 -30.71 -20.52 19.03
CA LEU A 33 -31.34 -19.45 19.83
C LEU A 33 -30.85 -19.39 21.29
N ALA A 34 -30.15 -20.41 21.79
CA ALA A 34 -29.73 -20.50 23.19
C ALA A 34 -28.33 -19.90 23.49
N LEU A 35 -27.54 -19.61 22.45
CA LEU A 35 -26.11 -19.27 22.56
C LEU A 35 -25.78 -17.76 22.54
N SER A 36 -26.78 -16.88 22.54
CA SER A 36 -26.61 -15.46 22.18
C SER A 36 -26.82 -14.44 23.31
N TYR A 37 -26.77 -14.82 24.60
CA TYR A 37 -27.09 -13.91 25.70
C TYR A 37 -26.11 -13.95 26.90
N LYS A 38 -25.77 -12.75 27.39
CA LYS A 38 -24.97 -12.38 28.58
C LYS A 38 -23.44 -12.59 28.56
N SER A 39 -22.74 -11.54 28.13
CA SER A 39 -22.04 -10.65 29.09
C SER A 39 -21.87 -9.25 28.49
N GLU A 40 -22.14 -8.21 29.28
CA GLU A 40 -22.03 -6.81 28.87
C GLU A 40 -20.59 -6.24 29.07
N ASP A 41 -20.32 -5.05 28.52
CA ASP A 41 -19.11 -4.21 28.71
C ASP A 41 -17.78 -4.57 27.97
N VAL A 42 -17.78 -5.42 26.93
CA VAL A 42 -16.52 -5.77 26.19
C VAL A 42 -16.44 -5.25 24.74
N PHE A 43 -17.53 -4.72 24.14
CA PHE A 43 -17.61 -4.46 22.69
C PHE A 43 -18.12 -3.06 22.26
N LEU A 44 -17.79 -1.99 22.99
CA LEU A 44 -18.05 -0.61 22.55
C LEU A 44 -16.77 0.07 22.00
N PRO A 45 -16.75 0.56 20.73
CA PRO A 45 -15.62 1.29 20.17
C PRO A 45 -15.39 2.69 20.79
N ALA A 46 -14.21 3.25 20.57
CA ALA A 46 -13.90 4.64 20.94
C ALA A 46 -14.56 5.65 19.99
N ALA A 47 -14.84 6.85 20.50
CA ALA A 47 -15.71 7.86 19.85
C ALA A 47 -15.26 8.32 18.44
N ASP A 48 -13.96 8.22 18.13
CA ASP A 48 -13.37 8.66 16.86
C ASP A 48 -13.26 7.54 15.80
N THR A 49 -13.83 6.37 16.07
CA THR A 49 -13.89 5.25 15.09
C THR A 49 -15.29 5.15 14.46
N ALA A 50 -15.34 5.14 13.13
CA ALA A 50 -16.59 5.04 12.37
C ALA A 50 -17.37 3.78 12.81
N PRO A 51 -18.63 3.92 13.24
CA PRO A 51 -19.32 2.88 13.99
C PRO A 51 -19.81 1.77 13.06
N ASP A 52 -19.15 0.62 13.13
CA ASP A 52 -19.51 -0.56 12.34
C ASP A 52 -20.93 -1.05 12.68
N ALA A 53 -21.60 -1.72 11.73
CA ALA A 53 -23.02 -2.08 11.86
C ALA A 53 -23.34 -2.93 13.11
N VAL A 54 -22.34 -3.66 13.61
CA VAL A 54 -22.40 -4.43 14.87
C VAL A 54 -22.47 -3.51 16.09
N ALA A 55 -21.69 -2.42 16.14
CA ALA A 55 -21.68 -1.48 17.26
C ALA A 55 -22.98 -0.68 17.35
N ILE A 56 -23.54 -0.29 16.20
CA ILE A 56 -24.87 0.34 16.10
C ILE A 56 -25.95 -0.63 16.62
N SER A 57 -25.94 -1.87 16.13
CA SER A 57 -26.91 -2.91 16.55
C SER A 57 -26.77 -3.28 18.04
N TYR A 58 -25.56 -3.26 18.58
CA TYR A 58 -25.29 -3.50 20.01
C TYR A 58 -25.77 -2.32 20.88
N THR A 59 -25.63 -1.09 20.40
CA THR A 59 -26.17 0.11 21.06
C THR A 59 -27.70 0.13 21.04
N GLU A 60 -28.34 -0.27 19.92
CA GLU A 60 -29.80 -0.52 19.86
C GLU A 60 -30.26 -1.62 20.84
N LEU A 61 -29.43 -2.64 21.09
CA LEU A 61 -29.69 -3.71 22.05
C LEU A 61 -29.57 -3.22 23.50
N LEU A 62 -28.54 -2.43 23.81
CA LEU A 62 -28.35 -1.80 25.13
C LEU A 62 -29.49 -0.81 25.45
N ILE A 63 -29.95 -0.02 24.48
CA ILE A 63 -31.13 0.85 24.63
C ILE A 63 -32.41 0.04 24.85
N LYS A 64 -32.53 -1.18 24.31
CA LYS A 64 -33.66 -2.08 24.61
C LYS A 64 -33.57 -2.74 25.99
N ALA A 65 -32.37 -2.90 26.56
CA ALA A 65 -32.17 -3.35 27.94
C ALA A 65 -32.38 -2.20 28.96
N HIS A 66 -32.00 -0.97 28.59
CA HIS A 66 -32.09 0.23 29.41
C HIS A 66 -32.86 1.36 28.68
N PRO A 67 -34.18 1.24 28.49
CA PRO A 67 -34.98 2.15 27.66
C PRO A 67 -35.13 3.59 28.18
N GLU A 68 -34.68 3.87 29.41
CA GLU A 68 -34.70 5.21 30.01
C GLU A 68 -33.40 6.01 29.78
N ASP A 69 -32.35 5.43 29.20
CA ASP A 69 -31.09 6.14 28.94
C ASP A 69 -31.15 6.94 27.63
N ASP A 70 -31.42 8.24 27.75
CA ASP A 70 -31.48 9.17 26.63
C ASP A 70 -30.07 9.60 26.12
N GLN A 71 -28.99 9.39 26.89
CA GLN A 71 -27.62 9.69 26.42
C GLN A 71 -27.05 8.59 25.52
N LEU A 72 -27.34 7.31 25.80
CA LEU A 72 -27.09 6.23 24.86
C LEU A 72 -27.85 6.47 23.53
N ARG A 73 -29.06 7.02 23.59
CA ARG A 73 -29.86 7.37 22.39
C ARG A 73 -29.25 8.52 21.59
N LEU A 74 -28.73 9.58 22.23
CA LEU A 74 -27.97 10.63 21.53
C LEU A 74 -26.71 10.07 20.83
N ARG A 75 -25.94 9.20 21.51
CA ARG A 75 -24.77 8.57 20.90
C ARG A 75 -25.13 7.71 19.69
N LEU A 76 -26.24 6.98 19.73
CA LEU A 76 -26.74 6.24 18.57
C LEU A 76 -27.09 7.17 17.40
N ILE A 77 -27.64 8.36 17.67
CA ILE A 77 -27.98 9.35 16.63
C ILE A 77 -26.71 9.92 15.97
N ASP A 78 -25.70 10.33 16.75
CA ASP A 78 -24.40 10.77 16.22
C ASP A 78 -23.70 9.65 15.43
N GLN A 79 -23.78 8.39 15.89
CA GLN A 79 -23.26 7.24 15.17
C GLN A 79 -23.97 7.00 13.83
N LEU A 80 -25.31 7.08 13.79
CA LEU A 80 -26.09 6.93 12.56
C LEU A 80 -25.85 8.07 11.55
N ILE A 81 -25.57 9.29 12.04
CA ILE A 81 -25.12 10.43 11.21
C ILE A 81 -23.76 10.11 10.56
N GLN A 82 -22.79 9.57 11.30
CA GLN A 82 -21.46 9.24 10.76
C GLN A 82 -21.47 8.17 9.67
N VAL A 83 -22.40 7.20 9.70
CA VAL A 83 -22.56 6.19 8.63
C VAL A 83 -23.56 6.58 7.54
N GLY A 84 -24.16 7.77 7.62
CA GLY A 84 -25.07 8.30 6.60
C GLY A 84 -26.50 7.74 6.62
N ASP A 85 -26.91 6.97 7.63
CA ASP A 85 -28.32 6.56 7.81
C ASP A 85 -29.11 7.68 8.54
N PHE A 86 -29.18 8.82 7.85
CA PHE A 86 -29.90 10.02 8.31
C PHE A 86 -31.39 9.75 8.58
N LYS A 87 -31.95 8.68 8.00
CA LYS A 87 -33.35 8.30 8.20
C LYS A 87 -33.56 7.63 9.56
N ARG A 88 -32.77 6.60 9.90
CA ARG A 88 -32.84 5.97 11.24
C ARG A 88 -32.37 6.93 12.33
N ALA A 89 -31.41 7.81 12.05
CA ALA A 89 -31.01 8.89 12.97
C ALA A 89 -32.23 9.75 13.38
N ARG A 90 -33.08 10.13 12.41
CA ARG A 90 -34.31 10.91 12.67
C ARG A 90 -35.38 10.10 13.40
N GLU A 91 -35.59 8.84 13.02
CA GLU A 91 -36.56 7.94 13.66
C GLU A 91 -36.23 7.70 15.16
N TYR A 92 -34.96 7.75 15.57
CA TYR A 92 -34.56 7.72 16.99
C TYR A 92 -34.57 9.08 17.69
N LEU A 93 -34.31 10.18 16.97
CA LEU A 93 -34.46 11.55 17.49
C LEU A 93 -35.93 11.85 17.86
N GLU A 94 -36.88 11.39 17.04
CA GLU A 94 -38.33 11.53 17.30
C GLU A 94 -38.82 10.71 18.50
N GLN A 95 -38.15 9.59 18.82
CA GLN A 95 -38.46 8.74 19.99
C GLN A 95 -38.07 9.37 21.34
N LEU A 96 -37.41 10.53 21.37
CA LEU A 96 -37.13 11.25 22.62
C LEU A 96 -38.36 11.96 23.23
N GLN A 97 -39.50 12.02 22.52
CA GLN A 97 -40.82 12.49 23.03
C GLN A 97 -40.78 13.71 23.97
N GLY A 98 -40.09 14.79 23.56
CA GLY A 98 -40.03 16.04 24.31
C GLY A 98 -39.02 16.08 25.46
N ARG A 99 -38.15 15.07 25.59
CA ARG A 99 -36.91 15.14 26.38
C ARG A 99 -35.82 15.86 25.57
N LEU A 100 -34.85 16.51 26.23
CA LEU A 100 -33.67 17.17 25.62
C LEU A 100 -33.95 18.32 24.61
N VAL A 101 -35.08 19.02 24.77
CA VAL A 101 -35.63 20.00 23.80
C VAL A 101 -34.67 21.09 23.32
N ALA A 102 -33.72 21.55 24.14
CA ALA A 102 -32.83 22.68 23.81
C ALA A 102 -31.86 22.39 22.64
N ILE A 103 -31.38 21.15 22.52
CA ILE A 103 -30.37 20.76 21.52
C ILE A 103 -30.97 20.07 20.28
N THR A 104 -32.24 19.63 20.35
CA THR A 104 -32.93 18.98 19.22
C THR A 104 -32.94 19.83 17.94
N PRO A 105 -33.17 21.16 17.97
CA PRO A 105 -33.20 22.00 16.75
C PRO A 105 -31.88 22.03 15.98
N PHE A 106 -30.74 22.01 16.68
CA PHE A 106 -29.40 21.96 16.07
C PHE A 106 -29.22 20.67 15.27
N TYR A 107 -29.53 19.52 15.87
CA TYR A 107 -29.45 18.23 15.19
C TYR A 107 -30.46 18.11 14.04
N VAL A 108 -31.63 18.75 14.11
CA VAL A 108 -32.60 18.82 13.00
C VAL A 108 -32.05 19.61 11.83
N VAL A 109 -31.63 20.87 12.02
CA VAL A 109 -31.11 21.72 10.93
C VAL A 109 -29.82 21.10 10.34
N MET A 110 -28.95 20.53 11.17
CA MET A 110 -27.76 19.80 10.69
C MET A 110 -28.13 18.58 9.84
N LEU A 111 -29.10 17.76 10.26
CA LEU A 111 -29.59 16.62 9.47
C LEU A 111 -30.24 17.05 8.15
N ASP A 112 -30.96 18.18 8.13
CA ASP A 112 -31.61 18.66 6.91
C ASP A 112 -30.63 19.34 5.94
N ILE A 113 -29.57 20.01 6.43
CA ILE A 113 -28.42 20.44 5.61
C ILE A 113 -27.72 19.21 4.99
N LEU A 114 -27.33 18.23 5.81
CA LEU A 114 -26.61 17.03 5.34
C LEU A 114 -27.45 16.22 4.34
N ARG A 115 -28.76 16.12 4.57
CA ARG A 115 -29.69 15.47 3.65
C ARG A 115 -29.88 16.24 2.34
N ALA A 116 -29.88 17.57 2.37
CA ALA A 116 -29.93 18.40 1.16
C ALA A 116 -28.61 18.32 0.36
N GLN A 117 -27.46 18.21 1.05
CA GLN A 117 -26.16 17.94 0.43
C GLN A 117 -26.07 16.53 -0.19
N ALA A 118 -26.85 15.57 0.33
CA ALA A 118 -26.90 14.19 -0.15
C ALA A 118 -27.93 13.93 -1.28
N ASP A 119 -28.71 14.94 -1.70
CA ASP A 119 -29.62 14.79 -2.84
C ASP A 119 -28.82 14.80 -4.17
N PRO A 120 -28.95 13.79 -5.05
CA PRO A 120 -28.23 13.73 -6.33
C PRO A 120 -28.47 14.91 -7.28
N ASN A 121 -29.50 15.72 -7.06
CA ASN A 121 -29.82 16.91 -7.86
C ASN A 121 -29.16 18.19 -7.32
N GLY A 122 -28.60 18.17 -6.10
CA GLY A 122 -27.95 19.31 -5.45
C GLY A 122 -28.90 20.35 -4.84
N ILE A 123 -28.33 21.25 -4.03
CA ILE A 123 -29.09 22.29 -3.32
C ILE A 123 -29.38 23.47 -4.25
N SER A 124 -30.66 23.75 -4.49
CA SER A 124 -31.11 24.94 -5.24
C SER A 124 -30.90 26.25 -4.46
N ASP A 125 -30.75 27.39 -5.14
CA ASP A 125 -30.46 28.67 -4.46
C ASP A 125 -31.56 29.13 -3.49
N ALA A 126 -32.83 28.82 -3.78
CA ALA A 126 -33.94 29.08 -2.86
C ALA A 126 -33.82 28.24 -1.57
N GLN A 127 -33.40 26.98 -1.70
CA GLN A 127 -33.19 26.05 -0.60
C GLN A 127 -31.91 26.41 0.19
N ARG A 128 -30.85 26.86 -0.49
CA ARG A 128 -29.64 27.44 0.12
C ARG A 128 -29.98 28.68 0.96
N ALA A 129 -30.78 29.60 0.41
CA ALA A 129 -31.23 30.80 1.13
C ALA A 129 -32.11 30.45 2.35
N GLN A 130 -32.96 29.43 2.23
CA GLN A 130 -33.73 28.91 3.37
C GLN A 130 -32.80 28.33 4.45
N LEU A 131 -31.83 27.48 4.10
CA LEU A 131 -30.88 26.90 5.06
C LEU A 131 -30.00 27.97 5.74
N ILE A 132 -29.61 29.04 5.03
CA ILE A 132 -28.94 30.21 5.64
C ILE A 132 -29.87 30.92 6.65
N ALA A 133 -31.16 31.07 6.33
CA ALA A 133 -32.12 31.67 7.25
C ALA A 133 -32.37 30.79 8.49
N GLU A 134 -32.41 29.46 8.32
CA GLU A 134 -32.53 28.49 9.41
C GLU A 134 -31.29 28.51 10.30
N LEU A 135 -30.07 28.54 9.75
CA LEU A 135 -28.84 28.76 10.53
C LEU A 135 -28.84 30.10 11.28
N ARG A 136 -29.26 31.20 10.62
CA ARG A 136 -29.39 32.53 11.25
C ARG A 136 -30.47 32.55 12.36
N SER A 137 -31.38 31.58 12.38
CA SER A 137 -32.43 31.43 13.40
C SER A 137 -32.02 30.58 14.62
N LEU A 138 -30.89 29.87 14.57
CA LEU A 138 -30.38 29.11 15.72
C LEU A 138 -30.02 30.04 16.89
N ASN A 139 -30.40 29.66 18.12
CA ASN A 139 -30.04 30.42 19.30
C ASN A 139 -28.57 30.20 19.67
N ILE A 140 -27.72 31.17 19.30
CA ILE A 140 -26.27 31.25 19.59
C ILE A 140 -25.94 31.21 21.10
N VAL A 141 -26.94 31.29 21.99
CA VAL A 141 -26.79 31.13 23.45
C VAL A 141 -26.90 29.68 23.92
N ASP A 142 -27.69 28.83 23.24
CA ASP A 142 -27.96 27.44 23.67
C ASP A 142 -26.96 26.42 23.10
N LEU A 143 -26.02 26.88 22.26
CA LEU A 143 -25.01 26.07 21.58
C LEU A 143 -23.64 26.19 22.27
N ASP A 144 -22.91 25.07 22.36
CA ASP A 144 -21.52 25.07 22.84
C ASP A 144 -20.52 25.57 21.77
N ASN A 145 -19.27 25.80 22.19
CA ASN A 145 -18.23 26.34 21.30
C ASN A 145 -17.92 25.44 20.08
N SER A 146 -18.05 24.11 20.20
CA SER A 146 -17.85 23.19 19.07
C SER A 146 -19.03 23.23 18.09
N MET A 147 -20.26 23.38 18.61
CA MET A 147 -21.46 23.61 17.80
C MET A 147 -21.42 24.98 17.10
N LEU A 148 -20.88 26.02 17.74
CA LEU A 148 -20.72 27.36 17.17
C LEU A 148 -19.63 27.42 16.09
N GLU A 149 -18.48 26.77 16.30
CA GLU A 149 -17.43 26.67 15.28
C GLU A 149 -17.95 25.88 14.05
N ARG A 150 -18.69 24.78 14.27
CA ARG A 150 -19.41 24.07 13.22
C ARG A 150 -20.42 24.98 12.51
N THR A 151 -21.16 25.81 13.24
CA THR A 151 -22.16 26.73 12.66
C THR A 151 -21.51 27.80 11.77
N ALA A 152 -20.43 28.44 12.22
CA ALA A 152 -19.69 29.42 11.41
C ALA A 152 -19.09 28.78 10.15
N ARG A 153 -18.55 27.54 10.27
CA ARG A 153 -18.03 26.78 9.13
C ARG A 153 -19.11 26.40 8.12
N TYR A 154 -20.22 25.82 8.56
CA TYR A 154 -21.33 25.46 7.66
C TYR A 154 -21.99 26.71 7.02
N ALA A 155 -22.03 27.85 7.72
CA ALA A 155 -22.48 29.12 7.15
C ALA A 155 -21.56 29.62 6.03
N LEU A 156 -20.23 29.48 6.17
CA LEU A 156 -19.25 29.80 5.12
C LEU A 156 -19.33 28.83 3.94
N GLU A 157 -19.51 27.52 4.19
CA GLU A 157 -19.68 26.49 3.14
C GLU A 157 -20.92 26.74 2.25
N ILE A 158 -21.96 27.43 2.76
CA ILE A 158 -23.16 27.77 1.98
C ILE A 158 -23.26 29.25 1.55
N GLY A 159 -22.49 30.17 2.14
CA GLY A 159 -22.24 31.53 1.61
C GLY A 159 -22.59 32.75 2.49
N GLY A 160 -22.79 32.60 3.80
CA GLY A 160 -23.24 33.68 4.70
C GLY A 160 -22.13 34.52 5.35
N LEU A 161 -21.60 35.53 4.64
CA LEU A 161 -20.52 36.39 5.16
C LEU A 161 -20.92 37.23 6.39
N ASP A 162 -22.14 37.79 6.42
CA ASP A 162 -22.64 38.58 7.56
C ASP A 162 -22.77 37.73 8.84
N VAL A 163 -23.20 36.48 8.67
CA VAL A 163 -23.28 35.48 9.75
C VAL A 163 -21.88 35.11 10.24
N ALA A 164 -20.89 35.03 9.35
CA ALA A 164 -19.49 34.81 9.73
C ALA A 164 -18.89 36.00 10.51
N VAL A 165 -19.04 37.25 10.05
CA VAL A 165 -18.56 38.45 10.77
C VAL A 165 -19.21 38.56 12.16
N THR A 166 -20.49 38.24 12.25
CA THR A 166 -21.23 38.23 13.53
C THR A 166 -20.72 37.10 14.44
N SER A 167 -20.46 35.92 13.90
CA SER A 167 -19.90 34.78 14.65
C SER A 167 -18.48 35.05 15.15
N TYR A 168 -17.62 35.67 14.34
CA TYR A 168 -16.27 36.07 14.77
C TYR A 168 -16.28 37.20 15.81
N LYS A 169 -17.18 38.19 15.68
CA LYS A 169 -17.39 39.20 16.73
C LYS A 169 -17.88 38.58 18.04
N ALA A 170 -18.75 37.57 17.99
CA ALA A 170 -19.17 36.81 19.18
C ALA A 170 -18.04 35.93 19.78
N LEU A 171 -17.18 35.34 18.94
CA LEU A 171 -15.97 34.62 19.40
C LEU A 171 -14.94 35.57 20.03
N ALA A 172 -14.80 36.80 19.53
CA ALA A 172 -13.98 37.86 20.14
C ALA A 172 -14.38 38.20 21.58
N GLU A 173 -15.63 37.92 21.96
CA GLU A 173 -16.19 38.17 23.29
C GLU A 173 -16.20 36.92 24.19
N ARG A 174 -16.16 35.71 23.60
CA ARG A 174 -16.17 34.42 24.33
C ARG A 174 -14.79 33.78 24.51
N ASP A 175 -13.83 34.03 23.62
CA ASP A 175 -12.46 33.52 23.70
C ASP A 175 -11.45 34.66 23.94
N ALA A 176 -11.07 34.82 25.20
CA ALA A 176 -10.17 35.90 25.64
C ALA A 176 -8.70 35.68 25.23
N GLU A 177 -8.24 34.43 25.05
CA GLU A 177 -6.84 34.16 24.66
C GLU A 177 -6.57 34.50 23.19
N ARG A 178 -7.62 34.77 22.40
CA ARG A 178 -7.53 35.09 20.96
C ARG A 178 -8.25 36.38 20.54
N ARG A 179 -8.71 37.20 21.50
CA ARG A 179 -9.55 38.39 21.22
C ARG A 179 -8.99 39.35 20.17
N THR A 180 -7.69 39.65 20.16
CA THR A 180 -7.12 40.60 19.18
C THR A 180 -7.14 40.04 17.76
N HIS A 181 -6.92 38.72 17.59
CA HIS A 181 -7.07 38.01 16.31
C HIS A 181 -8.52 38.11 15.82
N TRP A 182 -9.49 37.90 16.71
CA TRP A 182 -10.91 38.03 16.36
C TRP A 182 -11.35 39.48 16.08
N LEU A 183 -10.78 40.50 16.74
CA LEU A 183 -11.04 41.91 16.41
C LEU A 183 -10.36 42.36 15.10
N SER A 184 -9.20 41.80 14.74
CA SER A 184 -8.62 42.02 13.42
C SER A 184 -9.49 41.41 12.32
N GLU A 185 -9.97 40.17 12.45
CA GLU A 185 -10.96 39.59 11.54
C GLU A 185 -12.23 40.47 11.47
N ALA A 186 -12.71 40.97 12.61
CA ALA A 186 -13.89 41.81 12.69
C ALA A 186 -13.77 43.15 11.94
N ALA A 187 -12.62 43.82 12.00
CA ALA A 187 -12.36 45.07 11.26
C ALA A 187 -12.05 44.81 9.78
N LEU A 188 -11.26 43.77 9.49
CA LEU A 188 -10.94 43.27 8.16
C LEU A 188 -12.22 43.00 7.34
N TRP A 189 -13.10 42.15 7.87
CA TRP A 189 -14.36 41.82 7.20
C TRP A 189 -15.44 42.92 7.32
N SER A 190 -15.28 43.91 8.23
CA SER A 190 -16.12 45.12 8.20
C SER A 190 -15.72 46.11 7.10
N LEU A 191 -14.44 46.23 6.75
CA LEU A 191 -14.01 47.01 5.57
C LEU A 191 -14.25 46.23 4.26
N ALA A 192 -14.19 44.89 4.27
CA ALA A 192 -14.77 44.06 3.21
C ALA A 192 -16.31 44.19 3.09
N ASN A 193 -16.95 44.91 4.02
CA ASN A 193 -18.37 45.29 4.04
C ASN A 193 -18.55 46.84 4.00
N ASN A 194 -17.48 47.60 3.74
CA ASN A 194 -17.45 49.01 3.32
C ASN A 194 -18.07 50.08 4.26
N ASP A 195 -17.43 50.39 5.40
CA ASP A 195 -17.81 51.48 6.33
C ASP A 195 -16.60 52.34 6.76
N GLN A 196 -16.70 53.68 6.60
CA GLN A 196 -15.61 54.65 6.82
C GLN A 196 -15.81 55.58 8.04
N SER A 197 -17.05 55.92 8.41
CA SER A 197 -17.29 56.74 9.61
C SER A 197 -17.29 55.88 10.88
N GLY A 198 -17.77 54.64 10.77
CA GLY A 198 -17.48 53.59 11.75
C GLY A 198 -15.98 53.41 11.92
N ALA A 199 -15.21 53.43 10.82
CA ALA A 199 -13.75 53.39 10.88
C ALA A 199 -13.15 54.64 11.55
N ALA A 200 -13.56 55.87 11.21
CA ALA A 200 -13.00 57.09 11.80
C ALA A 200 -13.21 57.18 13.33
N GLN A 201 -14.35 56.69 13.84
CA GLN A 201 -14.57 56.57 15.29
C GLN A 201 -13.93 55.31 15.91
N LEU A 202 -13.80 54.19 15.19
CA LEU A 202 -12.96 53.05 15.62
C LEU A 202 -11.46 53.41 15.66
N TYR A 203 -11.01 54.34 14.81
CA TYR A 203 -9.63 54.85 14.80
C TYR A 203 -9.42 55.93 15.87
N LEU A 204 -10.39 56.82 16.11
CA LEU A 204 -10.35 57.66 17.32
C LEU A 204 -10.46 56.84 18.61
N GLN A 205 -11.07 55.65 18.60
CA GLN A 205 -10.97 54.69 19.71
C GLN A 205 -9.56 54.07 19.79
N LEU A 206 -8.96 53.66 18.68
CA LEU A 206 -7.57 53.20 18.63
C LEU A 206 -6.57 54.33 18.98
N ALA A 207 -6.94 55.61 18.88
CA ALA A 207 -6.10 56.77 19.15
C ALA A 207 -6.34 57.41 20.54
N GLU A 208 -7.56 57.47 21.06
CA GLU A 208 -7.80 57.79 22.49
C GLU A 208 -7.40 56.63 23.41
N ALA A 209 -7.29 55.40 22.87
CA ALA A 209 -6.52 54.32 23.47
C ALA A 209 -5.00 54.42 23.18
N GLU A 210 -4.55 55.29 22.28
CA GLU A 210 -3.11 55.52 21.97
C GLU A 210 -2.62 56.99 22.02
N PRO A 211 -2.67 57.59 23.22
CA PRO A 211 -1.80 59.31 23.61
C PRO A 211 -0.28 59.53 23.34
N ASP A 212 0.06 60.80 23.10
CA ASP A 212 0.54 61.62 24.24
C ASP A 212 -0.22 62.97 24.29
N ALA A 213 -1.27 63.01 25.11
CA ALA A 213 -2.13 64.12 25.55
C ALA A 213 -2.75 65.09 24.51
N GLN A 214 -2.04 65.43 23.43
CA GLN A 214 -2.61 65.89 22.15
C GLN A 214 -3.40 64.77 21.43
N LYS A 215 -3.44 63.56 22.02
CA LYS A 215 -4.32 62.40 21.80
C LYS A 215 -5.84 62.69 21.51
N ARG A 216 -6.27 63.95 21.58
CA ARG A 216 -7.65 64.46 21.50
C ARG A 216 -7.63 65.99 21.24
N LEU A 217 -7.05 66.42 20.13
CA LEU A 217 -6.89 67.84 19.74
C LEU A 217 -6.92 68.22 18.23
N GLU A 218 -6.90 67.37 17.19
CA GLU A 218 -7.13 65.92 17.08
C GLU A 218 -8.45 65.44 17.73
N LEU A 219 -9.33 66.40 18.03
CA LEU A 219 -10.75 66.35 18.43
C LEU A 219 -11.32 67.80 18.51
N LEU A 220 -10.68 68.75 17.81
CA LEU A 220 -10.92 70.21 17.84
C LEU A 220 -10.40 70.88 16.56
N ARG A 221 -9.20 70.50 16.10
CA ARG A 221 -8.57 70.91 14.82
C ARG A 221 -9.46 70.72 13.60
N GLU A 222 -10.34 69.73 13.65
CA GLU A 222 -11.33 69.42 12.60
C GLU A 222 -12.46 70.47 12.60
N ALA A 223 -12.96 70.85 13.78
CA ALA A 223 -13.97 71.91 13.94
C ALA A 223 -13.43 73.31 13.58
N PHE A 224 -12.11 73.52 13.68
CA PHE A 224 -11.45 74.74 13.22
C PHE A 224 -11.56 74.97 11.69
N ASN A 225 -11.96 73.95 10.93
CA ASN A 225 -12.19 74.04 9.48
C ASN A 225 -13.65 74.38 9.09
N ALA A 226 -14.54 74.66 10.06
CA ALA A 226 -15.98 74.83 9.84
C ALA A 226 -16.56 76.23 9.45
N LEU A 227 -15.88 77.37 9.28
CA LEU A 227 -14.44 77.67 9.29
C LEU A 227 -14.08 78.89 8.41
N ARG A 228 -12.87 78.86 7.86
CA ARG A 228 -12.07 80.04 7.43
C ARG A 228 -12.23 80.46 5.94
N ALA A 229 -12.34 81.78 5.64
CA ALA A 229 -12.33 82.45 4.31
C ALA A 229 -11.85 83.94 4.35
N ALA A 230 -11.86 84.71 3.23
CA ALA A 230 -11.58 86.18 3.18
C ALA A 230 -11.15 86.78 1.78
N ASN A 231 -10.62 88.03 1.78
CA ASN A 231 -9.97 88.86 0.71
C ASN A 231 -10.85 89.73 -0.27
N HIS A 232 -10.40 90.97 -0.61
CA HIS A 232 -11.02 91.95 -1.56
C HIS A 232 -10.06 93.13 -2.01
N SER A 233 -10.54 94.15 -2.75
CA SER A 233 -9.89 95.29 -3.53
C SER A 233 -9.08 96.40 -2.80
N ALA A 234 -9.15 97.72 -3.15
CA ALA A 234 -9.87 98.48 -4.23
C ALA A 234 -9.26 99.88 -4.73
N GLN A 235 -9.43 101.08 -4.10
CA GLN A 235 -8.67 102.39 -4.27
C GLN A 235 -8.63 103.40 -3.07
N ALA A 236 -7.46 104.01 -2.67
CA ALA A 236 -7.32 104.98 -1.52
C ALA A 236 -6.01 105.84 -1.29
N ALA A 237 -5.62 106.02 -0.01
CA ALA A 237 -4.68 106.93 0.70
C ALA A 237 -4.96 106.76 2.24
N GLU A 238 -3.96 106.47 3.09
CA GLU A 238 -3.96 106.25 4.57
C GLU A 238 -4.72 104.98 5.17
N LEU A 239 -4.11 104.10 6.07
CA LEU A 239 -4.63 102.84 6.86
C LEU A 239 -4.52 101.13 6.75
N LEU A 240 -3.71 100.03 6.35
CA LEU A 240 -2.31 99.40 5.90
C LEU A 240 -1.31 99.63 4.52
N ALA A 241 -0.82 100.67 3.64
CA ALA A 241 -0.45 102.24 3.47
C ALA A 241 -0.04 103.40 4.52
N GLN A 242 -0.81 104.40 5.01
CA GLN A 242 -0.38 105.08 6.29
C GLN A 242 -1.36 105.54 7.38
N HIS A 243 -0.95 105.45 8.65
CA HIS A 243 -1.56 106.07 9.83
C HIS A 243 -1.45 105.34 11.20
N LEU A 244 -0.59 104.37 11.52
CA LEU A 244 0.03 103.33 10.71
C LEU A 244 -0.72 101.98 10.79
N GLY A 245 -1.60 101.59 11.75
CA GLY A 245 -2.05 102.28 12.98
C GLY A 245 -3.28 101.77 13.80
N GLU A 246 -4.48 101.58 13.22
CA GLU A 246 -5.73 101.15 13.91
C GLU A 246 -6.67 100.17 13.15
N LEU A 247 -7.55 100.55 12.18
CA LEU A 247 -8.09 99.57 11.19
C LEU A 247 -6.85 98.89 10.63
N ASN A 248 -6.15 99.68 9.85
CA ASN A 248 -4.88 100.15 10.31
C ASN A 248 -3.80 99.32 9.59
N ALA A 249 -4.01 98.25 8.79
CA ALA A 249 -5.02 97.17 8.51
C ALA A 249 -6.50 97.35 8.04
N GLU A 250 -7.45 96.72 8.77
CA GLU A 250 -8.68 95.95 8.43
C GLU A 250 -9.76 96.50 7.46
N GLN A 251 -10.53 95.55 6.90
CA GLN A 251 -11.29 95.46 5.62
C GLN A 251 -12.28 96.59 5.23
N GLU A 252 -11.75 97.81 5.16
CA GLU A 252 -12.16 99.00 4.40
C GLU A 252 -11.00 100.00 4.38
N SER A 253 -10.05 99.85 5.29
CA SER A 253 -8.70 99.72 4.78
C SER A 253 -8.34 98.25 4.56
N LEU A 254 -7.18 97.94 4.03
CA LEU A 254 -7.05 96.89 3.02
C LEU A 254 -7.87 97.27 1.76
N ASP A 255 -9.20 97.26 1.88
CA ASP A 255 -10.10 98.02 1.01
C ASP A 255 -9.94 99.54 1.21
N TRP A 256 -10.91 100.34 0.75
CA TRP A 256 -10.58 101.44 -0.14
C TRP A 256 -9.35 100.97 -1.00
N LEU A 257 -8.07 101.34 -0.87
CA LEU A 257 -6.90 100.55 -1.34
C LEU A 257 -6.33 100.74 -2.76
N ALA A 258 -5.40 101.68 -3.05
CA ALA A 258 -4.41 101.54 -4.18
C ALA A 258 -3.03 102.47 -4.47
N GLU A 259 -2.44 104.74 -4.33
CA GLU A 259 -1.74 105.93 -4.98
C GLU A 259 -0.58 106.54 -4.16
N GLY A 260 -0.11 105.76 -3.18
CA GLY A 260 1.33 105.56 -3.02
C GLY A 260 1.95 104.89 -4.25
N VAL A 261 2.62 103.75 -4.04
CA VAL A 261 2.83 102.65 -5.03
C VAL A 261 2.56 103.01 -6.53
N ASP A 262 1.42 102.73 -7.17
CA ASP A 262 1.17 102.80 -8.64
C ASP A 262 1.42 104.21 -9.21
N ALA A 263 1.27 105.24 -8.37
CA ALA A 263 1.68 106.60 -8.68
C ALA A 263 3.17 106.88 -8.41
N ALA A 264 3.70 106.40 -7.27
CA ALA A 264 5.10 106.58 -6.86
C ALA A 264 6.10 105.74 -7.66
N GLN A 265 5.60 104.72 -8.37
CA GLN A 265 6.41 103.73 -9.05
C GLN A 265 6.90 104.17 -10.41
N ALA A 266 5.93 104.61 -11.23
CA ALA A 266 6.21 105.26 -12.50
C ALA A 266 7.14 106.47 -12.33
N ALA A 267 7.21 107.05 -11.12
CA ALA A 267 8.12 108.12 -10.76
C ALA A 267 9.57 107.67 -10.42
N GLN A 268 9.88 106.37 -10.42
CA GLN A 268 11.17 105.80 -9.98
C GLN A 268 11.61 106.32 -8.59
N ARG A 269 10.65 106.56 -7.69
CA ARG A 269 10.93 106.99 -6.32
C ARG A 269 11.07 105.77 -5.43
N PHE A 270 12.08 104.94 -5.64
CA PHE A 270 12.29 103.68 -4.90
C PHE A 270 12.30 103.86 -3.37
N ASP A 271 12.54 105.08 -2.89
CA ASP A 271 12.57 105.54 -1.50
C ASP A 271 11.22 106.04 -0.96
N LEU A 272 10.48 106.84 -1.74
CA LEU A 272 9.13 107.29 -1.39
C LEU A 272 8.09 106.29 -1.86
N ALA A 273 8.48 105.30 -2.64
CA ALA A 273 7.83 104.02 -2.75
C ALA A 273 8.43 103.06 -1.70
N GLU A 274 9.67 103.10 -1.22
CA GLU A 274 9.93 102.40 0.07
C GLU A 274 9.14 103.04 1.24
N THR A 275 8.66 104.28 1.09
CA THR A 275 7.77 104.97 2.06
C THR A 275 6.37 105.25 1.49
N PHE A 276 6.01 104.63 0.36
CA PHE A 276 4.65 104.54 -0.17
C PHE A 276 4.36 103.14 -0.74
N VAL A 277 5.22 102.14 -0.43
CA VAL A 277 5.08 100.68 -0.22
C VAL A 277 5.71 100.25 1.16
N GLN A 278 5.98 101.21 2.05
CA GLN A 278 5.76 101.09 3.50
C GLN A 278 4.87 102.21 4.06
N HIS A 279 4.63 103.28 3.30
CA HIS A 279 3.22 103.64 3.02
C HIS A 279 2.69 102.90 1.78
N TRP A 280 1.55 103.04 1.06
CA TRP A 280 1.05 101.87 0.24
C TRP A 280 0.77 100.55 1.10
N LEU A 281 1.72 100.13 2.03
CA LEU A 281 1.79 99.09 3.13
C LEU A 281 1.70 99.50 4.68
N SER A 282 1.25 100.71 5.13
CA SER A 282 0.22 101.00 6.25
C SER A 282 -1.31 101.82 6.15
N LEU A 283 -2.44 101.97 5.20
CA LEU A 283 -3.32 101.37 3.92
C LEU A 283 -3.84 99.84 3.53
N LYS A 284 -3.18 99.01 2.65
CA LYS A 284 -3.24 97.49 2.54
C LYS A 284 -1.86 96.81 2.34
N SER A 285 -1.60 95.64 2.94
CA SER A 285 -0.40 94.81 2.73
C SER A 285 -0.23 94.24 1.31
N ASP A 286 -1.27 94.33 0.47
CA ASP A 286 -1.41 93.50 -0.72
C ASP A 286 -2.51 93.87 -1.77
N ASP A 287 -2.82 95.13 -2.09
CA ASP A 287 -3.63 95.34 -3.33
C ASP A 287 -2.82 95.09 -4.59
N HIS A 288 -3.55 94.68 -5.62
CA HIS A 288 -3.08 94.57 -6.98
C HIS A 288 -2.17 95.73 -7.38
N ARG A 289 -2.69 96.96 -7.30
CA ARG A 289 -1.95 98.18 -7.61
C ARG A 289 -0.84 98.39 -6.61
N ALA A 290 -1.14 98.27 -5.31
CA ALA A 290 -0.22 98.37 -4.16
C ALA A 290 0.98 97.40 -4.20
N LEU A 291 0.96 96.42 -5.09
CA LEU A 291 2.01 95.44 -5.28
C LEU A 291 2.60 95.54 -6.67
N ASN A 292 1.76 95.62 -7.72
CA ASN A 292 2.07 96.06 -9.10
C ASN A 292 3.12 97.13 -9.09
N ALA A 293 2.99 98.02 -8.11
CA ALA A 293 3.84 99.14 -8.01
C ALA A 293 4.78 99.33 -6.78
N ASP A 294 5.12 98.26 -6.02
CA ASP A 294 6.52 98.13 -5.56
C ASP A 294 7.36 97.45 -6.63
N PHE A 295 6.79 96.40 -7.20
CA PHE A 295 7.42 95.43 -8.06
C PHE A 295 8.26 95.98 -9.21
N ARG A 296 7.66 96.55 -10.28
CA ARG A 296 8.35 97.14 -11.45
C ARG A 296 9.40 98.24 -11.13
N LEU A 297 9.47 98.73 -9.89
CA LEU A 297 10.38 99.77 -9.35
C LEU A 297 11.51 99.14 -8.58
N SER A 298 11.20 98.27 -7.63
CA SER A 298 12.24 97.45 -7.04
C SER A 298 12.96 96.62 -8.15
N LEU A 299 12.26 96.27 -9.25
CA LEU A 299 12.84 95.88 -10.54
C LEU A 299 13.70 96.99 -11.16
N ALA A 300 13.11 98.14 -11.52
CA ALA A 300 13.79 99.19 -12.29
C ALA A 300 14.90 99.96 -11.55
N SER A 301 15.11 99.73 -10.26
CA SER A 301 16.29 100.17 -9.49
C SER A 301 17.39 99.14 -9.39
N GLY A 302 17.08 97.86 -9.59
CA GLY A 302 17.93 96.76 -9.14
C GLY A 302 17.78 96.38 -7.67
N ALA A 303 16.77 96.88 -6.94
CA ALA A 303 16.35 96.35 -5.64
C ALA A 303 15.55 95.02 -5.79
N ILE A 304 16.08 94.10 -6.61
CA ILE A 304 15.39 92.92 -7.13
C ILE A 304 14.87 91.97 -6.04
N GLU A 305 15.54 91.87 -4.88
CA GLU A 305 15.04 91.13 -3.71
C GLU A 305 13.72 91.68 -3.17
N ARG A 306 13.62 93.01 -3.02
CA ARG A 306 12.37 93.67 -2.61
C ARG A 306 11.31 93.44 -3.68
N ALA A 307 11.67 93.65 -4.95
CA ALA A 307 10.77 93.45 -6.07
C ALA A 307 10.16 92.05 -6.06
N TRP A 308 10.98 91.05 -5.77
CA TRP A 308 10.54 89.67 -5.79
C TRP A 308 9.46 89.37 -4.75
N GLN A 309 9.61 89.87 -3.51
CA GLN A 309 8.60 89.69 -2.47
C GLN A 309 7.22 90.22 -2.90
N LEU A 310 7.23 91.27 -3.72
CA LEU A 310 6.08 92.12 -3.98
C LEU A 310 5.34 91.79 -5.27
N GLY A 311 5.62 90.65 -5.92
CA GLY A 311 4.99 90.32 -7.19
C GLY A 311 4.41 88.91 -7.45
N PRO A 312 4.68 87.85 -6.69
CA PRO A 312 3.66 86.81 -6.48
C PRO A 312 2.29 87.48 -6.21
N GLN A 313 2.41 88.44 -5.30
CA GLN A 313 1.52 89.50 -4.90
C GLN A 313 0.89 90.33 -6.06
N LEU A 314 1.53 90.52 -7.22
CA LEU A 314 0.99 91.33 -8.33
C LEU A 314 -0.21 90.72 -9.03
N LEU A 315 -0.11 89.42 -9.18
CA LEU A 315 -0.48 88.83 -10.45
C LEU A 315 -1.77 88.05 -10.30
N GLU A 316 -1.98 87.53 -9.10
CA GLU A 316 -3.20 86.82 -8.73
C GLU A 316 -4.43 87.75 -8.65
N GLN A 317 -4.29 89.08 -8.84
CA GLN A 317 -5.41 89.99 -9.14
C GLN A 317 -5.44 90.56 -10.58
N ALA A 318 -4.49 90.21 -11.46
CA ALA A 318 -4.63 90.35 -12.92
C ALA A 318 -3.99 89.15 -13.65
N PRO A 319 -4.52 87.93 -13.45
CA PRO A 319 -3.87 86.70 -13.96
C PRO A 319 -3.88 86.62 -15.49
N ASP A 320 -4.78 87.33 -16.16
CA ASP A 320 -4.80 87.44 -17.62
C ASP A 320 -3.75 88.44 -18.18
N ASP A 321 -2.98 89.14 -17.33
CA ASP A 321 -1.81 89.95 -17.74
C ASP A 321 -0.56 89.07 -17.86
N PHE A 322 -0.43 88.41 -19.01
CA PHE A 322 0.68 87.50 -19.27
C PHE A 322 2.02 88.22 -19.48
N GLU A 323 2.07 89.52 -19.80
CA GLU A 323 3.34 90.24 -19.85
C GLU A 323 3.92 90.41 -18.43
N LEU A 324 3.06 90.77 -17.48
CA LEU A 324 3.41 90.94 -16.08
C LEU A 324 3.90 89.63 -15.43
N MET A 325 3.19 88.55 -15.75
CA MET A 325 3.54 87.18 -15.43
C MET A 325 4.92 86.77 -15.98
N ALA A 326 5.26 87.25 -17.19
CA ALA A 326 6.57 87.03 -17.78
C ALA A 326 7.69 87.88 -17.15
N GLU A 327 7.40 89.08 -16.63
CA GLU A 327 8.39 89.89 -15.88
C GLU A 327 8.70 89.22 -14.53
N LEU A 328 7.65 88.76 -13.84
CA LEU A 328 7.72 88.00 -12.59
C LEU A 328 8.63 86.79 -12.63
N ALA A 329 8.41 85.94 -13.62
CA ALA A 329 9.16 84.72 -13.75
C ALA A 329 10.66 84.97 -14.02
N ARG A 330 11.01 86.05 -14.72
CA ARG A 330 12.41 86.49 -14.92
C ARG A 330 13.05 87.09 -13.67
N LEU A 331 12.27 87.73 -12.80
CA LEU A 331 12.78 88.34 -11.57
C LEU A 331 13.12 87.30 -10.50
N ALA A 332 12.27 86.30 -10.37
CA ALA A 332 12.50 85.13 -9.53
C ALA A 332 13.77 84.37 -9.92
N GLU A 333 13.98 84.19 -11.24
CA GLU A 333 15.20 83.63 -11.84
C GLU A 333 16.46 84.41 -11.39
N TRP A 334 16.38 85.73 -11.25
CA TRP A 334 17.49 86.60 -10.85
C TRP A 334 17.72 86.69 -9.34
N THR A 335 16.70 86.42 -8.52
CA THR A 335 16.76 86.45 -7.04
C THR A 335 16.94 85.07 -6.41
N GLY A 336 16.94 84.00 -7.20
CA GLY A 336 17.09 82.63 -6.68
C GLY A 336 15.89 82.11 -5.89
N HIS A 337 14.77 82.84 -5.87
CA HIS A 337 13.49 82.40 -5.31
C HIS A 337 12.73 81.51 -6.29
N THR A 338 13.42 80.48 -6.74
CA THR A 338 13.13 79.83 -8.02
C THR A 338 11.71 79.26 -8.11
N GLN A 339 11.21 78.63 -7.03
CA GLN A 339 9.96 77.87 -7.06
C GLN A 339 8.75 78.69 -7.55
N GLN A 340 8.69 79.97 -7.19
CA GLN A 340 7.54 80.80 -7.51
C GLN A 340 7.69 81.45 -8.91
N ALA A 341 8.91 81.56 -9.47
CA ALA A 341 9.14 81.94 -10.87
C ALA A 341 8.28 81.12 -11.82
N LEU A 342 8.32 79.83 -11.54
CA LEU A 342 7.79 78.78 -12.36
C LEU A 342 6.28 78.91 -12.48
N ASN A 343 5.61 79.06 -11.33
CA ASN A 343 4.15 79.16 -11.23
C ASN A 343 3.60 80.26 -12.15
N TYR A 344 4.40 81.31 -12.42
CA TYR A 344 4.04 82.38 -13.35
C TYR A 344 4.26 82.00 -14.80
N TRP A 345 5.42 81.45 -15.20
CA TRP A 345 5.58 80.92 -16.57
C TRP A 345 4.47 79.93 -16.96
N VAL A 346 3.97 79.15 -16.01
CA VAL A 346 2.91 78.15 -16.18
C VAL A 346 1.57 78.79 -16.49
N GLN A 347 1.17 79.77 -15.68
CA GLN A 347 -0.15 80.39 -15.77
C GLN A 347 -0.33 81.08 -17.14
N MET A 348 0.74 81.65 -17.72
CA MET A 348 0.71 82.25 -19.07
C MET A 348 0.30 81.23 -20.12
N LEU A 349 0.95 80.07 -20.04
CA LEU A 349 0.83 79.01 -21.02
C LEU A 349 -0.56 78.36 -20.99
N ALA A 350 -1.20 78.35 -19.82
CA ALA A 350 -2.56 77.83 -19.67
C ALA A 350 -3.59 78.64 -20.48
N HIS A 351 -3.32 79.90 -20.80
CA HIS A 351 -4.20 80.78 -21.58
C HIS A 351 -3.75 80.97 -23.04
N GLN A 352 -2.44 81.11 -23.32
CA GLN A 352 -1.92 81.19 -24.70
C GLN A 352 -0.88 80.10 -24.99
N GLU A 353 -1.27 79.18 -25.86
CA GLU A 353 -0.51 77.97 -26.19
C GLU A 353 0.72 78.26 -27.10
N ASP A 354 1.83 78.70 -26.50
CA ASP A 354 3.13 78.87 -27.16
C ASP A 354 4.11 77.71 -26.86
N PRO A 355 4.61 76.98 -27.88
CA PRO A 355 5.63 75.96 -27.71
C PRO A 355 6.94 76.42 -27.03
N ALA A 356 7.37 77.68 -27.21
CA ALA A 356 8.63 78.16 -26.64
C ALA A 356 8.50 78.48 -25.14
N MET A 357 7.41 79.15 -24.76
CA MET A 357 6.99 79.32 -23.37
C MET A 357 6.80 77.96 -22.68
N ARG A 358 6.12 77.01 -23.33
CA ARG A 358 5.94 75.64 -22.85
C ARG A 358 7.27 74.96 -22.53
N GLU A 359 8.27 75.10 -23.40
CA GLU A 359 9.60 74.55 -23.15
C GLU A 359 10.33 75.23 -21.98
N ARG A 360 10.23 76.57 -21.86
CA ARG A 360 10.82 77.28 -20.71
C ARG A 360 10.25 76.78 -19.39
N VAL A 361 8.93 76.70 -19.26
CA VAL A 361 8.25 76.30 -18.03
C VAL A 361 8.81 74.99 -17.48
N TRP A 362 8.74 73.91 -18.27
CA TRP A 362 9.08 72.59 -17.75
C TRP A 362 10.58 72.43 -17.52
N ARG A 363 11.43 73.07 -18.36
CA ARG A 363 12.87 73.08 -18.13
C ARG A 363 13.23 73.84 -16.86
N TYR A 364 12.55 74.95 -16.59
CA TYR A 364 12.80 75.71 -15.38
C TYR A 364 12.35 74.92 -14.15
N ALA A 365 11.12 74.39 -14.16
CA ALA A 365 10.58 73.51 -13.12
C ALA A 365 11.53 72.37 -12.71
N LEU A 366 12.13 71.72 -13.70
CA LEU A 366 13.08 70.62 -13.52
C LEU A 366 14.31 71.04 -12.70
N GLN A 367 14.82 72.26 -12.90
CA GLN A 367 16.01 72.77 -12.19
C GLN A 367 15.74 72.97 -10.69
N LEU A 368 14.47 73.04 -10.28
CA LEU A 368 14.03 73.39 -8.92
C LEU A 368 13.43 72.19 -8.19
N PHE A 369 13.39 71.02 -8.84
CA PHE A 369 12.71 69.84 -8.33
C PHE A 369 11.18 70.07 -8.18
N ASP A 370 10.61 71.05 -8.92
CA ASP A 370 9.16 71.29 -8.97
C ASP A 370 8.49 70.35 -9.96
N PHE A 371 8.48 69.09 -9.57
CA PHE A 371 8.09 68.01 -10.44
C PHE A 371 6.57 67.94 -10.67
N ASP A 372 5.74 68.61 -9.86
CA ASP A 372 4.30 68.76 -10.10
C ASP A 372 4.08 69.55 -11.38
N GLN A 373 4.89 70.58 -11.53
CA GLN A 373 4.68 71.58 -12.53
C GLN A 373 5.47 71.33 -13.83
N VAL A 374 6.61 70.60 -13.76
CA VAL A 374 7.21 69.92 -14.92
C VAL A 374 6.15 69.08 -15.65
N VAL A 375 5.46 68.23 -14.89
CA VAL A 375 4.46 67.26 -15.37
C VAL A 375 3.32 67.97 -16.06
N SER A 376 2.66 68.88 -15.34
CA SER A 376 1.46 69.59 -15.82
C SER A 376 1.73 70.25 -17.17
N THR A 377 2.89 70.90 -17.31
CA THR A 377 3.25 71.64 -18.51
C THR A 377 3.80 70.79 -19.66
N LEU A 378 4.47 69.67 -19.40
CA LEU A 378 4.83 68.74 -20.49
C LEU A 378 3.60 67.99 -21.02
N SER A 379 2.64 67.68 -20.15
CA SER A 379 1.58 66.72 -20.43
C SER A 379 0.75 67.07 -21.67
N ALA A 380 0.35 68.34 -21.84
CA ALA A 380 -0.55 68.74 -22.92
C ALA A 380 0.13 68.95 -24.30
N ILE A 381 1.45 68.78 -24.42
CA ILE A 381 2.09 68.65 -25.75
C ILE A 381 1.51 67.43 -26.49
N ASP A 382 1.04 66.41 -25.74
CA ASP A 382 0.43 65.17 -26.21
C ASP A 382 -0.73 65.33 -27.22
N ARG A 383 -1.36 66.51 -27.28
CA ARG A 383 -2.46 66.83 -28.21
C ARG A 383 -2.02 67.65 -29.41
N LEU A 384 -0.86 68.29 -29.34
CA LEU A 384 -0.36 69.26 -30.32
C LEU A 384 0.63 68.62 -31.31
N ARG A 385 1.60 67.87 -30.79
CA ARG A 385 2.64 67.21 -31.58
C ARG A 385 3.21 66.00 -30.85
N GLN A 386 3.94 65.17 -31.60
CA GLN A 386 4.87 64.24 -30.99
C GLN A 386 5.89 65.03 -30.15
N MET A 387 6.11 64.60 -28.92
CA MET A 387 7.15 65.12 -28.04
C MET A 387 8.51 64.59 -28.47
N THR A 388 9.56 65.21 -27.95
CA THR A 388 10.94 64.70 -28.01
C THR A 388 11.21 63.71 -26.88
N ASP A 389 12.23 62.88 -27.04
CA ASP A 389 12.72 61.97 -26.01
C ASP A 389 12.96 62.70 -24.67
N GLN A 390 13.58 63.89 -24.68
CA GLN A 390 13.82 64.67 -23.46
C GLN A 390 12.51 65.14 -22.80
N GLU A 391 11.56 65.65 -23.58
CA GLU A 391 10.26 66.09 -23.06
C GLU A 391 9.50 64.93 -22.40
N VAL A 392 9.54 63.74 -22.99
CA VAL A 392 8.92 62.55 -22.38
C VAL A 392 9.69 62.09 -21.14
N ASP A 393 11.01 61.99 -21.21
CA ASP A 393 11.84 61.54 -20.08
C ASP A 393 11.64 62.42 -18.84
N THR A 394 11.61 63.74 -19.07
CA THR A 394 11.51 64.71 -17.98
C THR A 394 10.15 64.66 -17.29
N LEU A 395 9.05 64.52 -18.04
CA LEU A 395 7.71 64.34 -17.45
C LEU A 395 7.67 63.09 -16.56
N VAL A 396 8.21 61.97 -17.04
CA VAL A 396 8.14 60.70 -16.30
C VAL A 396 9.06 60.70 -15.09
N TYR A 397 10.28 61.19 -15.22
CA TYR A 397 11.20 61.42 -14.10
C TYR A 397 10.55 62.27 -12.99
N SER A 398 9.79 63.28 -13.38
CA SER A 398 9.11 64.18 -12.45
C SER A 398 8.00 63.48 -11.67
N HIS A 399 7.17 62.66 -12.33
CA HIS A 399 6.22 61.80 -11.63
C HIS A 399 6.91 60.80 -10.68
N GLU A 400 8.02 60.20 -11.10
CA GLU A 400 8.78 59.24 -10.29
C GLU A 400 9.35 59.87 -9.01
N VAL A 401 10.01 61.03 -9.10
CA VAL A 401 10.59 61.70 -7.91
C VAL A 401 9.52 62.22 -6.95
N ARG A 402 8.30 62.48 -7.44
CA ARG A 402 7.13 62.81 -6.59
C ARG A 402 6.42 61.62 -5.96
N GLY A 403 6.66 60.40 -6.41
CA GLY A 403 5.81 59.27 -6.05
C GLY A 403 4.38 59.38 -6.60
N THR A 404 4.22 59.91 -7.83
CA THR A 404 2.97 59.84 -8.62
C THR A 404 3.14 59.07 -9.95
N PRO A 405 3.84 57.91 -9.98
CA PRO A 405 4.17 57.23 -11.23
C PRO A 405 2.96 56.65 -11.99
N GLU A 406 1.83 56.39 -11.31
CA GLU A 406 0.58 55.92 -11.92
C GLU A 406 -0.02 56.95 -12.90
N ASP A 407 0.18 58.24 -12.62
CA ASP A 407 -0.26 59.34 -13.48
C ASP A 407 0.64 59.45 -14.73
N ALA A 408 1.97 59.34 -14.59
CA ALA A 408 2.88 59.26 -15.72
C ALA A 408 2.53 58.06 -16.62
N GLU A 409 2.13 56.93 -16.04
CA GLU A 409 1.79 55.72 -16.78
C GLU A 409 0.52 55.94 -17.60
N SER A 410 -0.52 56.48 -16.94
CA SER A 410 -1.80 56.83 -17.56
C SER A 410 -1.62 57.83 -18.69
N TRP A 411 -0.79 58.86 -18.48
CA TRP A 411 -0.45 59.86 -19.50
C TRP A 411 0.34 59.24 -20.66
N LEU A 412 1.38 58.45 -20.39
CA LEU A 412 2.21 57.79 -21.41
C LEU A 412 1.38 56.85 -22.29
N ARG A 413 0.43 56.10 -21.71
CA ARG A 413 -0.50 55.26 -22.48
C ARG A 413 -1.37 56.09 -23.41
N ALA A 414 -1.89 57.24 -22.97
CA ALA A 414 -2.65 58.16 -23.81
C ALA A 414 -1.80 58.81 -24.92
N TYR A 415 -0.59 59.25 -24.59
CA TYR A 415 0.40 59.78 -25.55
C TYR A 415 0.72 58.75 -26.65
N LEU A 416 0.96 57.49 -26.27
CA LEU A 416 1.29 56.40 -27.19
C LEU A 416 0.11 55.93 -28.06
N GLN A 417 -1.14 56.25 -27.71
CA GLN A 417 -2.27 56.06 -28.62
C GLN A 417 -2.25 57.08 -29.78
N ARG A 418 -1.81 58.32 -29.54
CA ARG A 418 -1.70 59.35 -30.60
C ARG A 418 -0.38 59.27 -31.37
N TYR A 419 0.71 58.91 -30.70
CA TYR A 419 2.05 58.80 -31.29
C TYR A 419 2.63 57.37 -31.14
N PRO A 420 1.99 56.36 -31.77
CA PRO A 420 2.31 54.95 -31.54
C PRO A 420 3.74 54.54 -31.92
N ASN A 421 4.45 55.33 -32.72
CA ASN A 421 5.80 55.04 -33.20
C ASN A 421 6.91 55.70 -32.35
N HIS A 422 6.56 56.42 -31.26
CA HIS A 422 7.53 57.07 -30.39
C HIS A 422 8.23 56.06 -29.46
N LEU A 423 9.29 55.40 -29.97
CA LEU A 423 9.97 54.29 -29.30
C LEU A 423 10.49 54.65 -27.90
N PHE A 424 11.02 55.87 -27.71
CA PHE A 424 11.49 56.32 -26.40
C PHE A 424 10.39 56.34 -25.35
N ALA A 425 9.20 56.87 -25.69
CA ALA A 425 8.06 56.87 -24.78
C ALA A 425 7.62 55.45 -24.40
N ARG A 426 7.68 54.49 -25.33
CA ARG A 426 7.43 53.07 -25.00
C ARG A 426 8.48 52.54 -24.03
N LYS A 427 9.78 52.78 -24.28
CA LYS A 427 10.87 52.38 -23.36
C LYS A 427 10.75 53.06 -21.98
N ARG A 428 10.24 54.29 -21.90
CA ARG A 428 10.07 55.02 -20.63
C ARG A 428 8.82 54.62 -19.85
N LEU A 429 7.70 54.35 -20.53
CA LEU A 429 6.53 53.70 -19.94
C LEU A 429 6.87 52.32 -19.38
N ARG A 430 7.70 51.56 -20.09
CA ARG A 430 8.22 50.28 -19.61
C ARG A 430 9.03 50.46 -18.33
N MET A 431 10.00 51.39 -18.28
CA MET A 431 10.76 51.67 -17.05
C MET A 431 9.88 52.08 -15.86
N LEU A 432 8.79 52.80 -16.13
CA LEU A 432 7.87 53.26 -15.10
C LEU A 432 7.02 52.11 -14.52
N LEU A 433 6.60 51.18 -15.38
CA LEU A 433 5.88 49.96 -14.98
C LEU A 433 6.82 48.99 -14.22
N GLU A 434 8.07 48.89 -14.65
CA GLU A 434 9.17 48.18 -13.95
C GLU A 434 9.38 48.79 -12.54
N ASN A 435 9.48 50.12 -12.44
CA ASN A 435 9.64 50.87 -11.18
C ASN A 435 8.42 50.78 -10.25
N THR A 436 7.20 50.70 -10.78
CA THR A 436 5.95 50.56 -10.00
C THR A 436 5.57 49.12 -9.70
N GLN A 437 6.36 48.13 -10.15
CA GLN A 437 6.03 46.70 -10.06
C GLN A 437 4.69 46.34 -10.74
N GLN A 438 4.21 47.17 -11.67
CA GLN A 438 3.01 46.93 -12.47
C GLN A 438 3.34 46.03 -13.68
N LEU A 439 3.81 44.83 -13.36
CA LEU A 439 4.52 43.96 -14.30
C LEU A 439 3.59 43.42 -15.41
N ASP A 440 2.32 43.11 -15.13
CA ASP A 440 1.36 42.61 -16.16
C ASP A 440 1.19 43.63 -17.29
N LYS A 441 1.00 44.88 -16.88
CA LYS A 441 0.92 46.06 -17.75
C LYS A 441 2.22 46.31 -18.52
N GLU A 442 3.38 45.95 -17.95
CA GLU A 442 4.68 46.04 -18.63
C GLU A 442 4.83 44.94 -19.69
N ALA A 443 4.40 43.72 -19.38
CA ALA A 443 4.40 42.58 -20.29
C ALA A 443 3.54 42.83 -21.55
N GLU A 444 2.32 43.38 -21.40
CA GLU A 444 1.49 43.85 -22.52
C GLU A 444 2.25 44.82 -23.44
N LEU A 445 2.94 45.80 -22.83
CA LEU A 445 3.65 46.83 -23.55
C LEU A 445 4.84 46.27 -24.32
N TRP A 446 5.64 45.41 -23.70
CA TRP A 446 6.75 44.72 -24.34
C TRP A 446 6.28 43.87 -25.54
N ALA A 447 5.17 43.15 -25.41
CA ALA A 447 4.57 42.41 -26.53
C ALA A 447 4.24 43.37 -27.70
N SER A 448 3.58 44.49 -27.40
CA SER A 448 3.25 45.52 -28.42
C SER A 448 4.48 46.23 -29.03
N MET A 449 5.65 46.14 -28.39
CA MET A 449 6.93 46.62 -28.92
C MET A 449 7.58 45.59 -29.85
N ALA A 450 7.53 44.31 -29.50
CA ALA A 450 8.08 43.21 -30.29
C ALA A 450 7.40 43.08 -31.67
N GLU A 451 6.09 43.37 -31.77
CA GLU A 451 5.35 43.43 -33.04
C GLU A 451 5.90 44.47 -34.03
N ARG A 452 6.59 45.51 -33.54
CA ARG A 452 6.90 46.74 -34.31
C ARG A 452 8.38 47.05 -34.42
N THR A 453 9.21 46.47 -33.54
CA THR A 453 10.64 46.72 -33.45
C THR A 453 11.39 45.46 -33.01
N SER A 454 12.55 45.22 -33.60
CA SER A 454 13.43 44.12 -33.20
C SER A 454 14.05 44.38 -31.82
N LEU A 455 13.58 43.67 -30.80
CA LEU A 455 14.12 43.75 -29.44
C LEU A 455 15.53 43.13 -29.35
N THR A 456 16.44 43.82 -28.66
CA THR A 456 17.81 43.34 -28.37
C THR A 456 17.80 42.18 -27.36
N THR A 457 18.94 41.51 -27.19
CA THR A 457 19.12 40.50 -26.14
C THR A 457 18.84 41.09 -24.75
N GLU A 458 19.30 42.30 -24.46
CA GLU A 458 19.06 42.98 -23.17
C GLU A 458 17.58 43.33 -22.97
N ASP A 459 16.91 43.88 -23.98
CA ASP A 459 15.47 44.16 -23.95
C ASP A 459 14.67 42.87 -23.62
N ARG A 460 15.09 41.73 -24.16
CA ARG A 460 14.45 40.42 -23.94
C ARG A 460 14.78 39.81 -22.58
N ILE A 461 16.00 39.97 -22.06
CA ILE A 461 16.34 39.61 -20.68
C ILE A 461 15.45 40.39 -19.71
N ARG A 462 15.24 41.70 -19.94
CA ARG A 462 14.32 42.52 -19.13
C ARG A 462 12.89 42.01 -19.22
N TRP A 463 12.30 41.92 -20.42
CA TRP A 463 10.92 41.43 -20.61
C TRP A 463 10.70 40.01 -20.03
N ALA A 464 11.69 39.13 -20.11
CA ALA A 464 11.62 37.81 -19.47
C ALA A 464 11.65 37.90 -17.93
N LYS A 465 12.40 38.84 -17.34
CA LYS A 465 12.38 39.11 -15.88
C LYS A 465 11.02 39.68 -15.42
N VAL A 466 10.31 40.44 -16.26
CA VAL A 466 8.94 40.92 -15.97
C VAL A 466 8.00 39.73 -15.77
N HIS A 467 7.91 38.87 -16.78
CA HIS A 467 7.06 37.68 -16.74
C HIS A 467 7.51 36.67 -15.67
N TRP A 468 8.81 36.59 -15.35
CA TRP A 468 9.31 35.81 -14.21
C TRP A 468 8.74 36.31 -12.87
N ASN A 469 8.83 37.62 -12.63
CA ASN A 469 8.34 38.26 -11.40
C ASN A 469 6.80 38.18 -11.27
N LEU A 470 6.08 38.06 -12.39
CA LEU A 470 4.64 37.78 -12.43
C LEU A 470 4.25 36.31 -12.14
N PHE A 471 5.23 35.43 -11.95
CA PHE A 471 5.00 33.98 -11.94
C PHE A 471 4.37 33.46 -13.26
N GLN A 472 4.70 34.09 -14.38
CA GLN A 472 4.32 33.75 -15.76
C GLN A 472 5.53 33.19 -16.57
N PRO A 473 6.15 32.08 -16.13
CA PRO A 473 7.43 31.63 -16.71
C PRO A 473 7.31 31.17 -18.17
N GLU A 474 6.17 30.66 -18.64
CA GLU A 474 5.97 30.25 -20.03
C GLU A 474 6.10 31.42 -21.01
N GLN A 475 5.58 32.58 -20.63
CA GLN A 475 5.66 33.82 -21.40
C GLN A 475 7.10 34.33 -21.40
N ALA A 476 7.75 34.40 -20.23
CA ALA A 476 9.17 34.74 -20.10
C ALA A 476 10.08 33.84 -20.97
N TRP A 477 9.75 32.54 -21.05
CA TRP A 477 10.46 31.59 -21.89
C TRP A 477 10.32 31.89 -23.39
N ALA A 478 9.10 32.18 -23.86
CA ALA A 478 8.85 32.53 -25.25
C ALA A 478 9.62 33.80 -25.68
N VAL A 479 9.77 34.75 -24.76
CA VAL A 479 10.55 35.99 -24.96
C VAL A 479 12.05 35.71 -25.21
N LEU A 480 12.66 34.85 -24.39
CA LEU A 480 14.08 34.50 -24.53
C LEU A 480 14.36 33.58 -25.73
N THR A 481 13.43 32.71 -26.10
CA THR A 481 13.63 31.73 -27.18
C THR A 481 13.22 32.22 -28.57
N ALA A 482 12.64 33.43 -28.67
CA ALA A 482 12.42 34.12 -29.94
C ALA A 482 13.67 34.87 -30.48
N VAL A 483 14.87 34.37 -30.15
CA VAL A 483 16.20 34.71 -30.70
C VAL A 483 16.98 33.41 -30.90
N ASP A 484 17.83 33.34 -31.93
CA ASP A 484 18.77 32.22 -32.08
C ASP A 484 19.82 32.25 -30.95
N ALA A 485 19.67 31.35 -29.99
CA ALA A 485 20.55 31.26 -28.83
C ALA A 485 22.00 30.88 -29.20
N SER A 486 22.27 30.33 -30.39
CA SER A 486 23.65 30.06 -30.82
C SER A 486 24.47 31.32 -31.09
N ALA A 487 23.81 32.47 -31.23
CA ALA A 487 24.43 33.79 -31.43
C ALA A 487 24.47 34.66 -30.15
N VAL A 488 24.27 34.07 -28.96
CA VAL A 488 24.24 34.80 -27.68
C VAL A 488 25.32 34.32 -26.71
N ASP A 489 26.25 35.21 -26.37
CA ASP A 489 27.36 34.96 -25.43
C ASP A 489 27.19 35.70 -24.09
N ASP A 490 26.04 36.33 -23.85
CA ASP A 490 25.73 37.05 -22.60
C ASP A 490 25.44 36.08 -21.44
N PRO A 491 26.23 36.08 -20.34
CA PRO A 491 25.98 35.19 -19.20
C PRO A 491 24.62 35.40 -18.51
N GLN A 492 24.09 36.62 -18.49
CA GLN A 492 22.77 36.89 -17.87
C GLN A 492 21.62 36.28 -18.67
N TYR A 493 21.75 36.20 -20.00
CA TYR A 493 20.80 35.46 -20.84
C TYR A 493 20.77 33.98 -20.42
N TRP A 494 21.94 33.36 -20.27
CA TRP A 494 22.04 31.94 -19.96
C TRP A 494 21.65 31.60 -18.51
N GLN A 495 21.98 32.44 -17.52
CA GLN A 495 21.50 32.29 -16.15
C GLN A 495 19.97 32.38 -16.08
N LEU A 496 19.38 33.44 -16.61
CA LEU A 496 17.91 33.61 -16.61
C LEU A 496 17.21 32.50 -17.40
N ARG A 497 17.81 32.02 -18.50
CA ARG A 497 17.30 30.88 -19.26
C ARG A 497 17.37 29.58 -18.44
N ALA A 498 18.41 29.37 -17.64
CA ALA A 498 18.50 28.22 -16.74
C ALA A 498 17.43 28.27 -15.63
N ASP A 499 17.26 29.42 -14.95
CA ASP A 499 16.20 29.62 -13.95
C ASP A 499 14.79 29.39 -14.53
N LEU A 500 14.51 29.97 -15.70
CA LEU A 500 13.23 29.81 -16.39
C LEU A 500 12.96 28.37 -16.83
N ALA A 501 13.96 27.72 -17.43
CA ALA A 501 13.84 26.32 -17.80
C ALA A 501 13.63 25.43 -16.56
N TRP A 502 14.26 25.75 -15.43
CA TRP A 502 14.14 24.99 -14.18
C TRP A 502 12.73 25.10 -13.59
N LYS A 503 12.17 26.32 -13.54
CA LYS A 503 10.79 26.57 -13.10
C LYS A 503 9.73 25.93 -14.01
N LEU A 504 10.05 25.73 -15.29
CA LEU A 504 9.19 25.10 -16.30
C LEU A 504 9.41 23.59 -16.47
N GLU A 505 10.25 22.97 -15.63
CA GLU A 505 10.61 21.54 -15.71
C GLU A 505 11.23 21.14 -17.08
N ARG A 506 11.87 22.11 -17.76
CA ARG A 506 12.52 21.95 -19.08
C ARG A 506 13.98 21.53 -18.93
N ASP A 507 14.24 20.40 -18.28
CA ASP A 507 15.59 19.88 -17.96
C ASP A 507 16.63 19.99 -19.09
N ALA A 508 16.22 19.71 -20.34
CA ALA A 508 17.11 19.72 -21.50
C ALA A 508 17.64 21.13 -21.83
N ASP A 509 16.80 22.15 -21.62
CA ASP A 509 17.15 23.56 -21.77
C ASP A 509 18.01 24.05 -20.59
N VAL A 510 17.68 23.64 -19.35
CA VAL A 510 18.50 23.97 -18.17
C VAL A 510 19.92 23.43 -18.33
N ARG A 511 20.04 22.16 -18.74
CA ARG A 511 21.32 21.51 -19.03
C ARG A 511 22.08 22.28 -20.10
N ALA A 512 21.45 22.62 -21.22
CA ALA A 512 22.09 23.35 -22.31
C ALA A 512 22.58 24.75 -21.87
N ALA A 513 21.84 25.42 -20.99
CA ALA A 513 22.24 26.71 -20.43
C ALA A 513 23.42 26.62 -19.47
N TYR A 514 23.44 25.64 -18.56
CA TYR A 514 24.58 25.39 -17.68
C TYR A 514 25.82 24.87 -18.42
N GLU A 515 25.66 23.96 -19.40
CA GLU A 515 26.75 23.54 -20.30
C GLU A 515 27.32 24.74 -21.06
N ARG A 516 26.49 25.71 -21.48
CA ARG A 516 26.97 26.94 -22.13
C ARG A 516 27.70 27.86 -21.16
N LEU A 517 27.19 28.10 -19.95
CA LEU A 517 27.86 28.91 -18.92
C LEU A 517 29.26 28.39 -18.59
N VAL A 518 29.39 27.06 -18.41
CA VAL A 518 30.69 26.41 -18.21
C VAL A 518 31.60 26.58 -19.44
N SER A 519 31.06 26.55 -20.66
CA SER A 519 31.84 26.81 -21.90
C SER A 519 32.26 28.28 -22.10
N LEU A 520 31.75 29.20 -21.27
CA LEU A 520 32.10 30.62 -21.24
C LEU A 520 33.01 30.95 -20.04
N ASP A 521 33.61 29.94 -19.41
CA ASP A 521 34.40 30.02 -18.16
C ASP A 521 33.65 30.67 -16.97
N VAL A 522 32.30 30.66 -17.00
CA VAL A 522 31.47 31.15 -15.89
C VAL A 522 31.29 30.04 -14.85
N PRO A 523 31.78 30.19 -13.61
CA PRO A 523 31.62 29.17 -12.59
C PRO A 523 30.17 29.12 -12.10
N LEU A 524 29.58 27.92 -12.10
CA LEU A 524 28.30 27.66 -11.46
C LEU A 524 28.42 27.82 -9.93
N ASP A 525 27.38 28.35 -9.29
CA ASP A 525 27.31 28.42 -7.83
C ASP A 525 26.88 27.07 -7.21
N ARG A 526 26.61 27.05 -5.89
CA ARG A 526 26.18 25.81 -5.21
C ARG A 526 24.84 25.31 -5.74
N ASP A 527 23.88 26.20 -5.93
CA ASP A 527 22.49 25.86 -6.21
C ASP A 527 22.34 25.55 -7.71
N ASP A 528 23.10 26.23 -8.57
CA ASP A 528 23.27 25.85 -9.98
C ASP A 528 23.96 24.48 -10.14
N GLU A 529 25.05 24.19 -9.41
CA GLU A 529 25.63 22.84 -9.40
C GLU A 529 24.61 21.80 -8.92
N ASP A 530 23.85 22.07 -7.85
CA ASP A 530 22.88 21.13 -7.28
C ASP A 530 21.72 20.84 -8.24
N ARG A 531 21.23 21.84 -8.98
CA ARG A 531 20.26 21.69 -10.07
C ARG A 531 20.83 20.86 -11.22
N LEU A 532 22.06 21.18 -11.69
CA LEU A 532 22.72 20.45 -12.78
C LEU A 532 22.99 18.98 -12.43
N ILE A 533 23.48 18.71 -11.22
CA ILE A 533 23.67 17.35 -10.69
C ILE A 533 22.32 16.62 -10.68
N ARG A 534 21.23 17.27 -10.24
CA ARG A 534 19.89 16.68 -10.20
C ARG A 534 19.31 16.38 -11.59
N ILE A 535 19.58 17.21 -12.59
CA ILE A 535 19.18 16.96 -14.00
C ILE A 535 19.94 15.78 -14.59
N TYR A 536 21.25 15.71 -14.34
CA TYR A 536 22.06 14.58 -14.78
C TYR A 536 21.75 13.28 -14.00
N TRP A 537 21.23 13.36 -12.77
CA TRP A 537 21.05 12.21 -11.87
C TRP A 537 20.29 11.03 -12.50
N ASP A 538 19.12 11.30 -13.11
CA ASP A 538 18.29 10.24 -13.71
C ASP A 538 18.61 9.96 -15.20
N LYS A 539 19.20 10.94 -15.90
CA LYS A 539 19.34 10.93 -17.38
C LYS A 539 20.76 10.63 -17.85
N GLU A 540 21.76 11.13 -17.15
CA GLU A 540 23.18 11.00 -17.48
C GLU A 540 24.03 10.78 -16.20
N PRO A 541 23.72 9.79 -15.35
CA PRO A 541 24.29 9.69 -13.99
C PRO A 541 25.83 9.65 -13.94
N ARG A 542 26.51 9.20 -15.00
CA ARG A 542 27.98 9.26 -15.10
C ARG A 542 28.52 10.70 -15.15
N ARG A 543 27.79 11.64 -15.77
CA ARG A 543 28.10 13.09 -15.73
C ARG A 543 27.80 13.69 -14.36
N ALA A 544 26.69 13.29 -13.71
CA ALA A 544 26.44 13.68 -12.32
C ALA A 544 27.58 13.23 -11.38
N LEU A 545 28.08 11.99 -11.54
CA LEU A 545 29.23 11.49 -10.78
C LEU A 545 30.50 12.32 -11.07
N GLN A 546 30.80 12.63 -12.33
CA GLN A 546 31.95 13.48 -12.68
C GLN A 546 31.87 14.85 -11.99
N VAL A 547 30.75 15.57 -12.11
CA VAL A 547 30.55 16.88 -11.46
C VAL A 547 30.67 16.79 -9.94
N LEU A 548 30.16 15.72 -9.32
CA LEU A 548 30.30 15.47 -7.89
C LEU A 548 31.76 15.24 -7.47
N VAL A 549 32.54 14.47 -8.23
CA VAL A 549 33.96 14.20 -7.97
C VAL A 549 34.82 15.45 -8.15
N GLU A 550 34.57 16.24 -9.20
CA GLU A 550 35.26 17.51 -9.45
C GLU A 550 34.92 18.55 -8.39
N SER A 551 33.64 18.70 -8.03
CA SER A 551 33.20 19.62 -6.97
C SER A 551 33.72 19.18 -5.58
N TRP A 552 33.80 17.88 -5.29
CA TRP A 552 34.50 17.35 -4.10
C TRP A 552 35.97 17.77 -4.09
N ARG A 553 36.74 17.44 -5.13
CA ARG A 553 38.18 17.74 -5.21
C ARG A 553 38.49 19.24 -5.20
N ARG A 554 37.59 20.07 -5.75
CA ARG A 554 37.71 21.55 -5.75
C ARG A 554 37.34 22.20 -4.42
N THR A 555 36.47 21.59 -3.60
CA THR A 555 35.88 22.27 -2.42
C THR A 555 36.08 21.57 -1.07
N GLY A 556 36.51 20.31 -1.04
CA GLY A 556 36.66 19.51 0.18
C GLY A 556 35.36 19.24 0.95
N ARG A 557 34.18 19.47 0.33
CA ARG A 557 32.87 19.32 0.98
C ARG A 557 32.45 17.85 1.09
N VAL A 558 32.43 17.30 2.31
CA VAL A 558 32.07 15.89 2.56
C VAL A 558 30.73 15.47 1.96
N ALA A 559 29.74 16.38 1.85
CA ALA A 559 28.46 16.10 1.19
C ALA A 559 28.62 15.69 -0.30
N ARG A 560 29.57 16.30 -1.03
CA ARG A 560 29.91 15.92 -2.41
C ARG A 560 30.53 14.52 -2.45
N LEU A 561 31.46 14.22 -1.53
CA LEU A 561 32.06 12.90 -1.37
C LEU A 561 31.01 11.81 -1.09
N THR A 562 30.05 12.05 -0.18
CA THR A 562 29.02 11.06 0.14
C THR A 562 28.09 10.79 -1.03
N MET A 563 27.68 11.83 -1.77
CA MET A 563 26.89 11.65 -3.00
C MET A 563 27.69 10.93 -4.10
N ALA A 564 28.99 11.25 -4.26
CA ALA A 564 29.87 10.59 -5.22
C ALA A 564 30.07 9.11 -4.89
N LEU A 565 30.31 8.76 -3.63
CA LEU A 565 30.40 7.37 -3.16
C LEU A 565 29.11 6.59 -3.45
N GLN A 566 27.95 7.16 -3.08
CA GLN A 566 26.65 6.53 -3.34
C GLN A 566 26.38 6.33 -4.84
N LEU A 567 26.69 7.33 -5.67
CA LEU A 567 26.43 7.27 -7.11
C LEU A 567 27.41 6.38 -7.86
N ALA A 568 28.70 6.33 -7.46
CA ALA A 568 29.68 5.38 -8.00
C ALA A 568 29.31 3.92 -7.69
N GLU A 569 28.88 3.65 -6.45
CA GLU A 569 28.33 2.35 -6.03
C GLU A 569 27.11 1.95 -6.89
N THR A 570 26.16 2.88 -7.04
CA THR A 570 24.92 2.68 -7.84
C THR A 570 25.22 2.45 -9.33
N LEU A 571 26.23 3.15 -9.89
CA LEU A 571 26.70 3.00 -11.27
C LEU A 571 27.58 1.76 -11.49
N ARG A 572 27.96 1.04 -10.43
CA ARG A 572 28.98 -0.02 -10.45
C ARG A 572 30.33 0.46 -11.01
N ASP A 573 30.67 1.72 -10.79
CA ASP A 573 32.00 2.31 -11.07
C ASP A 573 32.93 2.05 -9.89
N TRP A 574 33.38 0.80 -9.79
CA TRP A 574 34.18 0.31 -8.67
C TRP A 574 35.56 0.96 -8.58
N ASP A 575 36.11 1.47 -9.68
CA ASP A 575 37.43 2.09 -9.68
C ASP A 575 37.37 3.55 -9.22
N THR A 576 36.34 4.32 -9.63
CA THR A 576 36.04 5.61 -9.01
C THR A 576 35.67 5.43 -7.53
N LEU A 577 34.92 4.37 -7.17
CA LEU A 577 34.60 4.07 -5.77
C LEU A 577 35.85 3.78 -4.92
N ARG A 578 36.78 2.93 -5.42
CA ARG A 578 38.08 2.65 -4.78
C ARG A 578 38.90 3.93 -4.59
N ALA A 579 38.97 4.80 -5.61
CA ALA A 579 39.68 6.07 -5.53
C ALA A 579 39.07 7.01 -4.48
N LEU A 580 37.74 7.19 -4.49
CA LEU A 580 37.04 8.03 -3.51
C LEU A 580 37.15 7.49 -2.08
N LEU A 581 37.16 6.17 -1.87
CA LEU A 581 37.41 5.56 -0.56
C LEU A 581 38.84 5.82 -0.07
N ALA A 582 39.84 5.82 -0.96
CA ALA A 582 41.23 6.13 -0.62
C ALA A 582 41.45 7.64 -0.33
N GLU A 583 40.70 8.53 -1.01
CA GLU A 583 40.64 9.96 -0.67
C GLU A 583 39.92 10.19 0.68
N ALA A 584 38.82 9.47 0.93
CA ALA A 584 38.03 9.58 2.16
C ALA A 584 38.80 9.14 3.41
N GLU A 585 39.61 8.08 3.31
CA GLU A 585 40.45 7.58 4.41
C GLU A 585 41.40 8.65 4.97
N GLN A 586 41.96 9.48 4.07
CA GLN A 586 42.90 10.54 4.42
C GLN A 586 42.23 11.71 5.17
N SER A 587 40.90 11.85 5.08
CA SER A 587 40.13 12.87 5.78
C SER A 587 39.46 12.32 7.05
N PRO A 588 39.68 12.92 8.24
CA PRO A 588 38.92 12.57 9.45
C PRO A 588 37.41 12.70 9.27
N ALA A 589 36.96 13.69 8.49
CA ALA A 589 35.55 13.93 8.19
C ALA A 589 34.99 12.97 7.11
N GLY A 590 35.85 12.35 6.30
CA GLY A 590 35.45 11.26 5.39
C GLY A 590 35.11 9.98 6.14
N ARG A 591 36.01 9.55 7.04
CA ARG A 591 35.78 8.38 7.92
C ARG A 591 34.63 8.57 8.93
N GLY A 592 34.30 9.82 9.27
CA GLY A 592 33.16 10.18 10.10
C GLY A 592 31.78 10.08 9.42
N SER A 593 31.69 9.57 8.19
CA SER A 593 30.43 9.39 7.45
C SER A 593 30.01 7.93 7.39
N SER A 594 28.73 7.63 7.62
CA SER A 594 28.19 6.28 7.44
C SER A 594 28.33 5.78 6.00
N GLN A 595 28.13 6.66 5.00
CA GLN A 595 28.23 6.30 3.57
C GLN A 595 29.62 5.81 3.15
N TYR A 596 30.70 6.23 3.85
CA TYR A 596 32.04 5.66 3.65
C TYR A 596 32.08 4.16 4.05
N TRP A 597 31.51 3.80 5.20
CA TRP A 597 31.47 2.41 5.67
C TRP A 597 30.53 1.54 4.82
N LEU A 598 29.45 2.13 4.29
CA LEU A 598 28.54 1.43 3.37
C LEU A 598 29.22 1.15 2.01
N ALA A 599 29.94 2.12 1.45
CA ALA A 599 30.75 1.91 0.24
C ALA A 599 31.88 0.87 0.47
N ARG A 600 32.51 0.85 1.65
CA ARG A 600 33.46 -0.20 2.06
C ARG A 600 32.82 -1.59 2.11
N ALA A 601 31.60 -1.71 2.64
CA ALA A 601 30.86 -2.96 2.72
C ALA A 601 30.39 -3.45 1.34
N ALA A 602 29.89 -2.54 0.49
CA ALA A 602 29.49 -2.84 -0.89
C ALA A 602 30.68 -3.31 -1.74
N LEU A 603 31.84 -2.65 -1.63
CA LEU A 603 33.06 -3.07 -2.31
C LEU A 603 33.53 -4.47 -1.87
N ALA A 604 33.54 -4.75 -0.56
CA ALA A 604 33.88 -6.07 -0.06
C ALA A 604 32.90 -7.16 -0.53
N ALA A 605 31.60 -6.86 -0.63
CA ALA A 605 30.62 -7.78 -1.20
C ALA A 605 30.82 -8.01 -2.70
N GLN A 606 31.17 -6.97 -3.47
CA GLN A 606 31.53 -7.09 -4.89
C GLN A 606 32.78 -7.95 -5.10
N ASP A 607 33.78 -7.83 -4.23
CA ASP A 607 35.01 -8.64 -4.27
C ASP A 607 34.83 -10.05 -3.66
N GLY A 608 33.58 -10.47 -3.37
CA GLY A 608 33.22 -11.81 -2.86
C GLY A 608 33.53 -12.05 -1.37
N GLN A 609 33.92 -11.01 -0.64
CA GLN A 609 34.41 -11.06 0.74
C GLN A 609 33.25 -10.85 1.72
N TYR A 610 32.22 -11.70 1.63
CA TYR A 610 30.93 -11.50 2.33
C TYR A 610 31.05 -11.35 3.85
N GLU A 611 31.94 -12.10 4.53
CA GLU A 611 32.17 -11.91 5.97
C GLU A 611 32.82 -10.56 6.31
N GLN A 612 33.65 -10.03 5.41
CA GLN A 612 34.27 -8.71 5.59
C GLN A 612 33.26 -7.58 5.33
N ALA A 613 32.33 -7.77 4.38
CA ALA A 613 31.18 -6.89 4.20
C ALA A 613 30.25 -6.90 5.44
N ASN A 614 29.92 -8.09 5.97
CA ASN A 614 29.17 -8.30 7.22
C ASN A 614 29.84 -7.59 8.41
N ALA A 615 31.18 -7.67 8.51
CA ALA A 615 31.95 -6.94 9.52
C ALA A 615 31.89 -5.42 9.35
N PHE A 616 32.00 -4.89 8.12
CA PHE A 616 31.88 -3.45 7.86
C PHE A 616 30.46 -2.93 8.15
N TYR A 617 29.39 -3.67 7.83
CA TYR A 617 28.02 -3.29 8.22
C TYR A 617 27.84 -3.26 9.75
N LYS A 618 28.37 -4.24 10.48
CA LYS A 618 28.34 -4.26 11.95
C LYS A 618 29.14 -3.11 12.56
N GLN A 619 30.29 -2.74 11.98
CA GLN A 619 31.08 -1.59 12.40
C GLN A 619 30.37 -0.25 12.11
N ALA A 620 29.73 -0.12 10.94
CA ALA A 620 28.91 1.04 10.59
C ALA A 620 27.76 1.22 11.60
N LEU A 621 27.03 0.16 11.92
CA LEU A 621 25.90 0.23 12.86
C LEU A 621 26.36 0.54 14.30
N ALA A 622 27.55 0.11 14.69
CA ALA A 622 28.14 0.44 16.00
C ALA A 622 28.59 1.91 16.11
N GLN A 623 29.05 2.53 15.02
CA GLN A 623 29.43 3.95 14.99
C GLN A 623 28.24 4.89 14.75
N PHE A 624 27.25 4.44 13.97
CA PHE A 624 26.08 5.22 13.57
C PHE A 624 24.77 4.52 13.98
N PRO A 625 24.53 4.29 15.29
CA PRO A 625 23.40 3.49 15.77
C PRO A 625 22.02 4.10 15.46
N GLU A 626 21.95 5.40 15.21
CA GLU A 626 20.72 6.11 14.82
C GLU A 626 20.48 6.14 13.30
N ASP A 627 21.46 5.74 12.47
CA ASP A 627 21.33 5.82 11.01
C ASP A 627 20.61 4.58 10.43
N ASN A 628 19.38 4.80 9.98
CA ASN A 628 18.57 3.77 9.33
C ASN A 628 19.03 3.45 7.90
N LEU A 629 19.84 4.27 7.23
CA LEU A 629 20.45 3.91 5.94
C LEU A 629 21.41 2.72 6.12
N VAL A 630 22.13 2.68 7.24
CA VAL A 630 22.99 1.54 7.58
C VAL A 630 22.14 0.27 7.78
N ARG A 631 21.05 0.36 8.55
CA ARG A 631 20.09 -0.74 8.71
C ARG A 631 19.50 -1.19 7.37
N GLN A 632 19.12 -0.25 6.51
CA GLN A 632 18.54 -0.53 5.19
C GLN A 632 19.49 -1.35 4.32
N ARG A 633 20.75 -0.91 4.18
CA ARG A 633 21.76 -1.61 3.38
C ARG A 633 22.17 -2.95 3.99
N MET A 634 22.24 -3.04 5.31
CA MET A 634 22.52 -4.29 6.04
C MET A 634 21.40 -5.33 5.85
N LEU A 635 20.13 -4.91 5.85
CA LEU A 635 19.01 -5.81 5.53
C LEU A 635 19.01 -6.26 4.07
N TRP A 636 19.27 -5.36 3.11
CA TRP A 636 19.43 -5.74 1.70
C TRP A 636 20.58 -6.73 1.51
N PHE A 637 21.75 -6.48 2.12
CA PHE A 637 22.86 -7.43 2.10
C PHE A 637 22.47 -8.82 2.62
N TYR A 638 21.67 -8.92 3.70
CA TYR A 638 21.18 -10.21 4.20
C TYR A 638 20.09 -10.85 3.31
N ILE A 639 19.30 -10.06 2.58
CA ILE A 639 18.36 -10.56 1.55
C ILE A 639 19.14 -11.13 0.36
N ASP A 640 20.05 -10.34 -0.21
CA ASP A 640 20.83 -10.66 -1.41
C ASP A 640 21.75 -11.89 -1.19
N ASN A 641 22.20 -12.11 0.04
CA ASN A 641 23.03 -13.25 0.45
C ASN A 641 22.25 -14.36 1.19
N ALA A 642 20.91 -14.35 1.09
CA ALA A 642 20.01 -15.37 1.62
C ALA A 642 20.13 -15.67 3.14
N GLN A 643 20.64 -14.74 3.95
CA GLN A 643 20.91 -14.91 5.38
C GLN A 643 19.64 -14.82 6.24
N ARG A 644 18.77 -15.82 6.13
CA ARG A 644 17.46 -15.91 6.80
C ARG A 644 17.56 -15.72 8.32
N ASP A 645 18.49 -16.39 8.99
CA ASP A 645 18.62 -16.33 10.46
C ASP A 645 18.90 -14.91 10.98
N ALA A 646 19.73 -14.15 10.23
CA ALA A 646 20.03 -12.76 10.54
C ALA A 646 18.78 -11.86 10.37
N LEU A 647 18.00 -12.07 9.31
CA LEU A 647 16.74 -11.35 9.11
C LEU A 647 15.70 -11.69 10.19
N ALA A 648 15.58 -12.98 10.57
CA ALA A 648 14.65 -13.45 11.58
C ALA A 648 14.93 -12.83 12.96
N ALA A 649 16.20 -12.63 13.31
CA ALA A 649 16.59 -11.96 14.55
C ALA A 649 16.38 -10.42 14.49
N LEU A 650 16.67 -9.77 13.36
CA LEU A 650 16.74 -8.31 13.28
C LEU A 650 15.42 -7.61 12.92
N LEU A 651 14.55 -8.24 12.12
CA LEU A 651 13.24 -7.65 11.73
C LEU A 651 12.30 -7.43 12.94
N PRO A 652 12.21 -8.33 13.94
CA PRO A 652 11.50 -8.02 15.18
C PRO A 652 12.18 -6.90 15.99
N GLN A 653 13.51 -6.93 16.09
CA GLN A 653 14.28 -6.01 16.93
C GLN A 653 14.19 -4.54 16.48
N TRP A 654 14.19 -4.28 15.17
CA TRP A 654 14.18 -2.91 14.63
C TRP A 654 12.79 -2.44 14.19
N ARG A 655 11.72 -3.21 14.46
CA ARG A 655 10.34 -2.92 13.99
C ARG A 655 9.88 -1.49 14.32
N SER A 656 10.20 -0.98 15.50
CA SER A 656 9.86 0.39 15.92
C SER A 656 10.57 1.46 15.08
N ARG A 657 11.81 1.21 14.65
CA ARG A 657 12.54 2.09 13.71
C ARG A 657 11.94 2.00 12.30
N ALA A 658 11.52 0.82 11.87
CA ALA A 658 10.91 0.62 10.55
C ALA A 658 9.51 1.26 10.43
N VAL A 659 8.72 1.32 11.50
CA VAL A 659 7.47 2.10 11.51
C VAL A 659 7.75 3.60 11.30
N ALA A 660 8.86 4.11 11.83
CA ALA A 660 9.20 5.54 11.81
C ALA A 660 9.97 6.02 10.56
N ASP A 661 10.65 5.15 9.82
CA ASP A 661 11.46 5.52 8.64
C ASP A 661 11.13 4.67 7.41
N SER A 662 10.64 5.34 6.35
CA SER A 662 10.18 4.71 5.12
C SER A 662 11.26 3.99 4.32
N ARG A 663 12.55 4.31 4.54
CA ARG A 663 13.68 3.59 3.92
C ARG A 663 13.65 2.10 4.25
N LEU A 664 13.18 1.74 5.44
CA LEU A 664 13.16 0.36 5.93
C LEU A 664 11.97 -0.44 5.40
N TRP A 665 10.90 0.18 4.88
CA TRP A 665 9.67 -0.52 4.51
C TRP A 665 9.89 -1.59 3.42
N LEU A 666 10.69 -1.32 2.39
CA LEU A 666 10.97 -2.30 1.34
C LEU A 666 11.84 -3.49 1.80
N PRO A 667 13.01 -3.31 2.44
CA PRO A 667 13.73 -4.46 2.99
C PRO A 667 12.98 -5.16 4.14
N TYR A 668 12.06 -4.50 4.84
CA TYR A 668 11.11 -5.21 5.71
C TYR A 668 10.13 -6.08 4.93
N ALA A 669 9.52 -5.54 3.87
CA ALA A 669 8.59 -6.29 3.05
C ALA A 669 9.25 -7.50 2.37
N THR A 670 10.40 -7.29 1.71
CA THR A 670 11.19 -8.34 1.07
C THR A 670 11.81 -9.30 2.09
N GLY A 671 12.27 -8.81 3.25
CA GLY A 671 12.80 -9.65 4.33
C GLY A 671 11.72 -10.56 4.92
N HIS A 672 10.55 -10.03 5.24
CA HIS A 672 9.39 -10.83 5.65
C HIS A 672 8.95 -11.80 4.53
N MET A 673 8.97 -11.39 3.27
CA MET A 673 8.68 -12.27 2.12
C MET A 673 9.68 -13.44 2.02
N MET A 674 10.97 -13.19 2.22
CA MET A 674 12.04 -14.20 2.18
C MET A 674 11.99 -15.16 3.39
N LEU A 675 11.44 -14.69 4.51
CA LEU A 675 11.05 -15.48 5.68
C LEU A 675 9.62 -16.03 5.59
N ASN A 676 8.96 -15.97 4.43
CA ASN A 676 7.58 -16.41 4.18
C ASN A 676 6.50 -15.82 5.15
N ASN A 677 6.82 -14.74 5.85
CA ASN A 677 5.86 -13.97 6.65
C ASN A 677 4.98 -13.09 5.73
N THR A 678 4.26 -13.71 4.79
CA THR A 678 3.60 -13.04 3.65
C THR A 678 2.54 -12.01 4.07
N ARG A 679 1.87 -12.21 5.21
CA ARG A 679 0.94 -11.22 5.79
C ARG A 679 1.65 -9.95 6.25
N GLU A 680 2.82 -10.07 6.88
CA GLU A 680 3.65 -8.91 7.25
C GLU A 680 4.26 -8.26 6.00
N ALA A 681 4.77 -9.06 5.05
CA ALA A 681 5.28 -8.56 3.78
C ALA A 681 4.24 -7.68 3.05
N LEU A 682 2.99 -8.13 2.98
CA LEU A 682 1.87 -7.36 2.45
C LEU A 682 1.63 -6.03 3.18
N LEU A 683 1.72 -6.00 4.50
CA LEU A 683 1.55 -4.77 5.29
C LEU A 683 2.63 -3.74 4.95
N TRP A 684 3.90 -4.16 4.89
CA TRP A 684 5.03 -3.28 4.57
C TRP A 684 5.04 -2.83 3.10
N PHE A 685 4.75 -3.71 2.15
CA PHE A 685 4.56 -3.32 0.74
C PHE A 685 3.39 -2.34 0.59
N ARG A 686 2.24 -2.60 1.23
CA ARG A 686 1.09 -1.68 1.22
C ARG A 686 1.42 -0.33 1.86
N GLN A 687 2.25 -0.30 2.89
CA GLN A 687 2.69 0.93 3.54
C GLN A 687 3.57 1.77 2.59
N HIS A 688 4.53 1.16 1.88
CA HIS A 688 5.30 1.84 0.82
C HIS A 688 4.41 2.37 -0.30
N LEU A 689 3.45 1.57 -0.76
CA LEU A 689 2.56 1.92 -1.88
C LEU A 689 1.51 3.00 -1.54
N LYS A 690 1.23 3.28 -0.26
CA LYS A 690 0.47 4.49 0.14
C LYS A 690 1.23 5.77 -0.21
N SER A 691 2.54 5.79 -0.01
CA SER A 691 3.40 6.95 -0.30
C SER A 691 3.91 6.97 -1.74
N ASN A 692 4.06 5.79 -2.36
CA ASN A 692 4.62 5.62 -3.71
C ASN A 692 3.65 4.84 -4.62
N PRO A 693 2.42 5.33 -4.88
CA PRO A 693 1.39 4.59 -5.62
C PRO A 693 1.71 4.37 -7.11
N SER A 694 2.73 5.05 -7.64
CA SER A 694 3.24 4.91 -9.02
C SER A 694 4.38 3.90 -9.17
N ASP A 695 4.86 3.31 -8.08
CA ASP A 695 5.95 2.34 -8.06
C ASP A 695 5.51 0.98 -8.65
N ARG A 696 5.63 0.85 -9.98
CA ARG A 696 5.21 -0.36 -10.71
C ARG A 696 5.97 -1.62 -10.31
N LEU A 697 7.22 -1.50 -9.85
CA LEU A 697 8.04 -2.65 -9.45
C LEU A 697 7.59 -3.16 -8.07
N VAL A 698 7.34 -2.26 -7.13
CA VAL A 698 6.77 -2.65 -5.83
C VAL A 698 5.30 -3.06 -5.95
N LEU A 699 4.52 -2.51 -6.88
CA LEU A 699 3.18 -3.03 -7.20
C LEU A 699 3.22 -4.46 -7.74
N ALA A 700 4.23 -4.83 -8.53
CA ALA A 700 4.44 -6.21 -8.98
C ALA A 700 4.80 -7.12 -7.79
N ALA A 701 5.76 -6.71 -6.95
CA ALA A 701 6.13 -7.45 -5.74
C ALA A 701 4.97 -7.59 -4.73
N TYR A 702 4.10 -6.58 -4.63
CA TYR A 702 2.88 -6.60 -3.84
C TYR A 702 1.81 -7.55 -4.42
N ALA A 703 1.72 -7.67 -5.74
CA ALA A 703 0.86 -8.69 -6.37
C ALA A 703 1.39 -10.11 -6.13
N ASP A 704 2.71 -10.32 -6.20
CA ASP A 704 3.35 -11.60 -5.85
C ASP A 704 3.15 -11.93 -4.35
N ALA A 705 3.26 -10.94 -3.45
CA ALA A 705 2.95 -11.09 -2.02
C ALA A 705 1.46 -11.35 -1.75
N ALA A 706 0.56 -10.77 -2.56
CA ALA A 706 -0.87 -11.01 -2.45
C ALA A 706 -1.21 -12.47 -2.82
N GLU A 707 -0.61 -13.00 -3.88
CA GLU A 707 -0.76 -14.41 -4.26
C GLU A 707 -0.18 -15.35 -3.20
N ALA A 708 1.03 -15.08 -2.71
CA ALA A 708 1.69 -15.87 -1.66
C ALA A 708 0.96 -15.85 -0.30
N ALA A 709 0.12 -14.84 -0.04
CA ALA A 709 -0.77 -14.76 1.12
C ALA A 709 -2.20 -15.33 0.86
N GLY A 710 -2.47 -15.87 -0.34
CA GLY A 710 -3.74 -16.50 -0.71
C GLY A 710 -4.75 -15.60 -1.44
N TYR A 711 -4.43 -14.33 -1.69
CA TYR A 711 -5.32 -13.36 -2.37
C TYR A 711 -5.14 -13.37 -3.90
N ALA A 712 -5.28 -14.54 -4.53
CA ALA A 712 -5.08 -14.71 -5.98
C ALA A 712 -5.90 -13.74 -6.85
N ASP A 713 -7.17 -13.49 -6.50
CA ASP A 713 -8.03 -12.52 -7.21
C ASP A 713 -7.54 -11.07 -7.12
N LEU A 714 -6.82 -10.71 -6.05
CA LEU A 714 -6.19 -9.40 -5.93
C LEU A 714 -4.93 -9.33 -6.80
N ALA A 715 -4.07 -10.35 -6.71
CA ALA A 715 -2.86 -10.47 -7.52
C ALA A 715 -3.15 -10.40 -9.02
N TRP A 716 -4.11 -11.20 -9.52
CA TRP A 716 -4.48 -11.21 -10.93
C TRP A 716 -4.99 -9.84 -11.43
N ARG A 717 -5.83 -9.16 -10.65
CA ARG A 717 -6.32 -7.81 -10.98
C ARG A 717 -5.18 -6.79 -11.05
N LEU A 718 -4.28 -6.79 -10.06
CA LEU A 718 -3.10 -5.92 -10.03
C LEU A 718 -2.17 -6.16 -11.23
N ARG A 719 -1.83 -7.42 -11.51
CA ARG A 719 -0.98 -7.80 -12.66
C ARG A 719 -1.61 -7.38 -13.99
N ARG A 720 -2.92 -7.57 -14.16
CA ARG A 720 -3.66 -7.15 -15.37
C ARG A 720 -3.69 -5.63 -15.54
N GLN A 721 -3.83 -4.87 -14.45
CA GLN A 721 -3.76 -3.40 -14.49
C GLN A 721 -2.34 -2.92 -14.83
N LEU A 722 -1.32 -3.45 -14.16
CA LEU A 722 0.10 -3.15 -14.43
C LEU A 722 0.45 -3.34 -15.91
N LEU A 723 0.02 -4.44 -16.54
CA LEU A 723 0.27 -4.73 -17.96
C LEU A 723 -0.45 -3.81 -18.95
N LYS A 724 -1.54 -3.18 -18.52
CA LYS A 724 -2.29 -2.20 -19.32
C LYS A 724 -1.62 -0.82 -19.24
N ASP A 725 -1.22 -0.42 -18.04
CA ASP A 725 -0.78 0.94 -17.73
C ASP A 725 0.76 1.07 -17.68
N MET A 726 1.50 0.18 -18.37
CA MET A 726 2.96 0.06 -18.38
C MET A 726 3.61 0.53 -19.69
N ASP A 727 4.61 1.41 -19.58
CA ASP A 727 5.58 1.69 -20.64
C ASP A 727 6.52 0.49 -20.82
N ARG A 728 6.23 -0.31 -21.85
CA ARG A 728 7.01 -1.51 -22.20
C ARG A 728 8.42 -1.14 -22.66
N THR A 729 8.58 -0.04 -23.38
CA THR A 729 9.86 0.42 -23.92
C THR A 729 10.87 0.70 -22.81
N ARG A 730 10.46 1.41 -21.74
CA ARG A 730 11.34 1.70 -20.60
C ARG A 730 11.61 0.47 -19.73
N ILE A 731 10.64 -0.42 -19.55
CA ILE A 731 10.78 -1.58 -18.64
C ILE A 731 11.56 -2.73 -19.30
N LEU A 732 11.41 -2.95 -20.60
CA LEU A 732 12.17 -3.97 -21.35
C LEU A 732 13.65 -3.61 -21.57
N ALA A 733 14.07 -2.38 -21.24
CA ALA A 733 15.45 -1.90 -21.39
C ALA A 733 16.41 -2.42 -20.31
N THR A 734 15.95 -3.24 -19.36
CA THR A 734 16.75 -3.84 -18.29
C THR A 734 16.41 -5.33 -18.15
N PRO A 735 17.39 -6.23 -17.84
CA PRO A 735 17.11 -7.64 -17.58
C PRO A 735 16.07 -7.86 -16.46
N GLU A 736 16.11 -7.03 -15.42
CA GLU A 736 15.23 -7.08 -14.26
C GLU A 736 13.79 -6.67 -14.63
N GLY A 737 13.63 -5.57 -15.39
CA GLY A 737 12.33 -5.14 -15.90
C GLY A 737 11.77 -6.09 -16.96
N TYR A 738 12.62 -6.72 -17.76
CA TYR A 738 12.26 -7.80 -18.68
C TYR A 738 11.73 -9.03 -17.92
N ALA A 739 12.43 -9.49 -16.88
CA ALA A 739 11.99 -10.57 -15.99
C ALA A 739 10.63 -10.27 -15.33
N MET A 740 10.47 -9.05 -14.80
CA MET A 740 9.20 -8.57 -14.22
C MET A 740 8.07 -8.61 -15.25
N TYR A 741 8.29 -8.10 -16.46
CA TYR A 741 7.29 -8.09 -17.53
C TYR A 741 6.81 -9.50 -17.91
N LEU A 742 7.73 -10.48 -18.00
CA LEU A 742 7.39 -11.87 -18.27
C LEU A 742 6.61 -12.52 -17.11
N ARG A 743 7.04 -12.31 -15.86
CA ARG A 743 6.31 -12.81 -14.67
C ARG A 743 4.89 -12.23 -14.58
N LEU A 744 4.73 -10.93 -14.82
CA LEU A 744 3.42 -10.27 -14.91
C LEU A 744 2.54 -10.88 -16.02
N LEU A 745 3.09 -11.12 -17.21
CA LEU A 745 2.37 -11.76 -18.33
C LEU A 745 1.91 -13.17 -17.97
N ALA A 746 2.78 -13.98 -17.39
CA ALA A 746 2.45 -15.34 -16.99
C ALA A 746 1.32 -15.36 -15.93
N GLY A 747 1.46 -14.58 -14.86
CA GLY A 747 0.49 -14.47 -13.77
C GLY A 747 -0.82 -13.74 -14.10
N SER A 748 -1.10 -13.45 -15.38
CA SER A 748 -2.33 -12.76 -15.80
C SER A 748 -2.93 -13.25 -17.13
N GLN A 749 -2.10 -13.57 -18.11
CA GLN A 749 -2.47 -14.06 -19.44
C GLN A 749 -1.98 -15.50 -19.72
N GLY A 750 -1.27 -16.10 -18.76
CA GLY A 750 -0.73 -17.46 -18.84
C GLY A 750 0.63 -17.53 -19.51
N SER A 751 1.50 -18.42 -19.02
CA SER A 751 2.91 -18.56 -19.43
C SER A 751 3.10 -18.82 -20.93
N ARG A 752 2.07 -19.33 -21.65
CA ARG A 752 2.09 -19.48 -23.11
C ARG A 752 2.20 -18.14 -23.84
N VAL A 753 1.52 -17.09 -23.38
CA VAL A 753 1.58 -15.74 -23.97
C VAL A 753 2.92 -15.10 -23.63
N SER A 754 3.32 -15.20 -22.36
CA SER A 754 4.63 -14.71 -21.89
C SER A 754 5.79 -15.28 -22.71
N LEU A 755 5.83 -16.60 -22.93
CA LEU A 755 6.91 -17.24 -23.71
C LEU A 755 6.91 -16.92 -25.20
N ALA A 756 5.73 -16.71 -25.80
CA ALA A 756 5.67 -16.22 -27.17
C ALA A 756 6.27 -14.80 -27.26
N GLN A 757 5.99 -13.96 -26.27
CA GLN A 757 6.49 -12.61 -26.18
C GLN A 757 7.99 -12.55 -25.86
N ALA A 758 8.47 -13.39 -24.94
CA ALA A 758 9.89 -13.55 -24.58
C ALA A 758 10.73 -13.94 -25.81
N ARG A 759 10.27 -14.94 -26.59
CA ARG A 759 10.93 -15.38 -27.82
C ARG A 759 10.96 -14.28 -28.91
N GLN A 760 9.96 -13.40 -28.95
CA GLN A 760 9.94 -12.25 -29.87
C GLN A 760 10.84 -11.09 -29.42
N LEU A 761 11.13 -10.97 -28.12
CA LEU A 761 11.90 -9.88 -27.52
C LEU A 761 13.33 -10.28 -27.13
N TRP A 762 13.78 -11.50 -27.46
CA TRP A 762 15.14 -11.94 -27.19
C TRP A 762 16.15 -11.13 -28.04
N ASN A 763 17.05 -10.42 -27.36
CA ASN A 763 18.04 -9.52 -27.94
C ASN A 763 19.39 -10.19 -28.26
N GLY A 764 19.55 -11.48 -27.94
CA GLY A 764 20.80 -12.24 -28.14
C GLY A 764 21.71 -12.32 -26.90
N GLU A 765 21.39 -11.64 -25.81
CA GLU A 765 22.18 -11.67 -24.58
C GLU A 765 21.97 -12.99 -23.78
N GLN A 766 22.96 -13.36 -22.96
CA GLN A 766 22.89 -14.57 -22.13
C GLN A 766 21.87 -14.42 -20.99
N ALA A 767 21.71 -13.23 -20.40
CA ALA A 767 20.75 -13.00 -19.32
C ALA A 767 19.29 -13.13 -19.80
N THR A 768 18.96 -12.59 -20.97
CA THR A 768 17.62 -12.75 -21.57
C THR A 768 17.38 -14.17 -22.07
N LEU A 769 18.43 -14.90 -22.47
CA LEU A 769 18.37 -16.32 -22.80
C LEU A 769 18.12 -17.20 -21.56
N GLN A 770 18.77 -16.91 -20.43
CA GLN A 770 18.55 -17.58 -19.13
C GLN A 770 17.10 -17.43 -18.67
N LEU A 771 16.58 -16.19 -18.66
CA LEU A 771 15.18 -15.91 -18.28
C LEU A 771 14.17 -16.61 -19.20
N TRP A 772 14.46 -16.71 -20.51
CA TRP A 772 13.61 -17.46 -21.43
C TRP A 772 13.70 -18.99 -21.21
N PHE A 773 14.88 -19.50 -20.87
CA PHE A 773 15.13 -20.91 -20.56
C PHE A 773 14.36 -21.34 -19.29
N GLU A 774 14.47 -20.57 -18.20
CA GLU A 774 13.72 -20.76 -16.95
C GLU A 774 12.20 -20.75 -17.19
N HIS A 775 11.71 -19.71 -17.87
CA HIS A 775 10.27 -19.58 -18.10
C HIS A 775 9.73 -20.68 -19.03
N PHE A 776 10.58 -21.30 -19.86
CA PHE A 776 10.20 -22.46 -20.69
C PHE A 776 10.13 -23.75 -19.85
N LEU A 777 10.99 -23.92 -18.84
CA LEU A 777 10.90 -25.02 -17.86
C LEU A 777 9.55 -24.98 -17.12
N GLU A 778 9.12 -23.81 -16.63
CA GLU A 778 7.81 -23.61 -15.99
C GLU A 778 6.65 -24.04 -16.90
N ARG A 779 6.74 -23.77 -18.21
CA ARG A 779 5.73 -24.22 -19.19
C ARG A 779 5.75 -25.72 -19.41
N LEU A 780 6.93 -26.36 -19.38
CA LEU A 780 7.03 -27.81 -19.55
C LEU A 780 6.44 -28.53 -18.34
N ASP A 781 6.59 -27.99 -17.12
CA ASP A 781 5.83 -28.45 -15.93
C ASP A 781 4.33 -28.23 -16.10
N ALA A 782 3.89 -27.01 -16.44
CA ALA A 782 2.46 -26.69 -16.63
C ALA A 782 1.80 -27.45 -17.80
N GLY A 783 2.59 -28.01 -18.71
CA GLY A 783 2.15 -28.92 -19.77
C GLY A 783 2.32 -30.42 -19.43
N ASN A 784 2.86 -30.74 -18.26
CA ASN A 784 3.27 -32.08 -17.82
C ASN A 784 4.17 -32.83 -18.84
N GLN A 785 5.08 -32.10 -19.48
CA GLN A 785 5.93 -32.57 -20.58
C GLN A 785 7.32 -33.01 -20.10
N ALA A 786 7.36 -33.85 -19.06
CA ALA A 786 8.57 -34.24 -18.33
C ALA A 786 9.78 -34.60 -19.22
N ALA A 787 9.62 -35.48 -20.21
CA ALA A 787 10.72 -35.87 -21.10
C ALA A 787 11.31 -34.69 -21.88
N LEU A 788 10.48 -33.79 -22.40
CA LEU A 788 10.92 -32.57 -23.07
C LEU A 788 11.57 -31.58 -22.08
N LYS A 789 11.20 -31.62 -20.79
CA LYS A 789 11.87 -30.84 -19.73
C LYS A 789 13.28 -31.36 -19.49
N ASP A 790 13.47 -32.67 -19.43
CA ASP A 790 14.78 -33.27 -19.20
C ASP A 790 15.73 -33.07 -20.41
N ASP A 791 15.23 -33.18 -21.65
CA ASP A 791 15.95 -32.76 -22.86
C ASP A 791 16.33 -31.26 -22.82
N TRP A 792 15.42 -30.41 -22.35
CA TRP A 792 15.63 -28.96 -22.28
C TRP A 792 16.67 -28.57 -21.23
N LEU A 793 16.64 -29.20 -20.05
CA LEU A 793 17.65 -29.05 -19.00
C LEU A 793 19.05 -29.40 -19.51
N ALA A 794 19.18 -30.51 -20.24
CA ALA A 794 20.45 -30.91 -20.87
C ALA A 794 20.91 -29.89 -21.94
N TRP A 795 19.99 -29.35 -22.75
CA TRP A 795 20.27 -28.31 -23.73
C TRP A 795 20.80 -27.01 -23.12
N GLY A 796 20.27 -26.62 -21.95
CA GLY A 796 20.68 -25.41 -21.22
C GLY A 796 22.02 -25.57 -20.49
N ALA A 797 22.21 -26.69 -19.78
CA ALA A 797 23.47 -27.02 -19.13
C ALA A 797 24.65 -27.04 -20.13
N ALA A 798 24.43 -27.59 -21.33
CA ALA A 798 25.40 -27.58 -22.43
C ALA A 798 25.72 -26.18 -23.01
N ARG A 799 25.09 -25.11 -22.50
CA ARG A 799 25.29 -23.70 -22.90
C ARG A 799 25.72 -22.79 -21.74
N GLY A 800 25.98 -23.33 -20.56
CA GLY A 800 26.26 -22.52 -19.38
C GLY A 800 25.04 -21.70 -18.91
N LEU A 801 23.83 -22.24 -19.11
CA LEU A 801 22.63 -21.78 -18.43
C LEU A 801 22.45 -22.64 -17.17
N GLU A 802 22.21 -22.00 -16.02
CA GLU A 802 22.08 -22.72 -14.75
C GLU A 802 20.61 -23.10 -14.51
N PRO A 803 20.25 -24.39 -14.41
CA PRO A 803 18.89 -24.81 -14.07
C PRO A 803 18.63 -24.62 -12.57
N GLY A 804 17.43 -24.19 -12.21
CA GLY A 804 17.06 -23.94 -10.82
C GLY A 804 17.14 -25.20 -9.95
N ASN A 805 17.37 -25.03 -8.64
CA ASN A 805 17.43 -26.16 -7.69
C ASN A 805 16.15 -27.02 -7.73
N TYR A 806 14.98 -26.40 -7.94
CA TYR A 806 13.70 -27.07 -8.16
C TYR A 806 13.73 -27.99 -9.39
N ASP A 807 14.26 -27.52 -10.52
CA ASP A 807 14.34 -28.33 -11.74
C ASP A 807 15.32 -29.50 -11.58
N GLN A 808 16.47 -29.25 -10.93
CA GLN A 808 17.46 -30.28 -10.62
C GLN A 808 16.90 -31.37 -9.70
N ILE A 809 16.12 -31.01 -8.67
CA ILE A 809 15.51 -32.02 -7.79
C ILE A 809 14.34 -32.73 -8.45
N GLN A 810 13.49 -32.03 -9.21
CA GLN A 810 12.40 -32.65 -9.96
C GLN A 810 12.93 -33.63 -11.03
N GLN A 811 14.06 -33.34 -11.67
CA GLN A 811 14.77 -34.28 -12.54
C GLN A 811 15.32 -35.49 -11.75
N ALA A 812 15.95 -35.27 -10.59
CA ALA A 812 16.47 -36.36 -9.77
C ALA A 812 15.37 -37.29 -9.23
N LEU A 813 14.21 -36.73 -8.83
CA LEU A 813 13.02 -37.47 -8.39
C LEU A 813 12.36 -38.27 -9.53
N ARG A 814 12.33 -37.71 -10.76
CA ARG A 814 11.81 -38.44 -11.95
C ARG A 814 12.71 -39.58 -12.40
N SER A 815 14.03 -39.40 -12.31
CA SER A 815 15.04 -40.38 -12.73
C SER A 815 15.43 -41.38 -11.63
N ASP A 816 14.85 -41.25 -10.43
CA ASP A 816 15.24 -41.95 -9.19
C ASP A 816 16.76 -41.89 -8.89
N ASN A 817 17.41 -40.79 -9.30
CA ASN A 817 18.84 -40.61 -9.14
C ASN A 817 19.20 -40.27 -7.69
N ARG A 818 19.24 -41.31 -6.84
CA ARG A 818 19.54 -41.23 -5.40
C ARG A 818 20.85 -40.51 -5.10
N GLU A 819 21.89 -40.66 -5.92
CA GLU A 819 23.17 -39.97 -5.69
C GLU A 819 23.03 -38.44 -5.90
N GLN A 820 22.28 -38.02 -6.94
CA GLN A 820 21.95 -36.61 -7.16
C GLN A 820 21.00 -36.07 -6.10
N MET A 821 20.00 -36.84 -5.66
CA MET A 821 19.11 -36.47 -4.55
C MET A 821 19.90 -36.26 -3.25
N GLN A 822 20.81 -37.17 -2.91
CA GLN A 822 21.65 -37.06 -1.71
C GLN A 822 22.63 -35.87 -1.79
N ARG A 823 23.22 -35.61 -2.97
CA ARG A 823 24.05 -34.40 -3.23
C ARG A 823 23.25 -33.09 -3.13
N LEU A 824 21.96 -33.09 -3.49
CA LEU A 824 21.08 -31.92 -3.34
C LEU A 824 20.63 -31.72 -1.89
N LEU A 825 20.33 -32.80 -1.17
CA LEU A 825 20.02 -32.77 0.26
C LEU A 825 21.19 -32.18 1.08
N GLN A 826 22.41 -32.65 0.83
CA GLN A 826 23.63 -32.17 1.51
C GLN A 826 23.99 -30.70 1.21
N ARG A 827 23.44 -30.09 0.15
CA ARG A 827 23.64 -28.67 -0.17
C ARG A 827 22.74 -27.73 0.66
N GLY A 828 21.76 -28.26 1.39
CA GLY A 828 20.84 -27.45 2.21
C GLY A 828 19.97 -26.47 1.41
N SER A 829 19.84 -26.67 0.09
CA SER A 829 19.21 -25.73 -0.84
C SER A 829 17.84 -26.18 -1.36
N LEU A 830 17.20 -27.11 -0.65
CA LEU A 830 15.84 -27.59 -0.88
C LEU A 830 14.89 -26.91 0.11
N ASP A 831 13.64 -26.67 -0.29
CA ASP A 831 12.57 -26.40 0.69
C ASP A 831 12.15 -27.70 1.40
N VAL A 832 11.39 -27.56 2.48
CA VAL A 832 11.10 -28.69 3.38
C VAL A 832 10.22 -29.76 2.71
N ALA A 833 9.34 -29.41 1.76
CA ALA A 833 8.51 -30.41 1.07
C ALA A 833 9.33 -31.26 0.10
N HIS A 834 10.32 -30.67 -0.57
CA HIS A 834 11.29 -31.44 -1.36
C HIS A 834 12.28 -32.21 -0.47
N GLN A 835 12.70 -31.68 0.68
CA GLN A 835 13.50 -32.42 1.66
C GLN A 835 12.77 -33.68 2.14
N VAL A 836 11.50 -33.55 2.54
CA VAL A 836 10.65 -34.65 2.98
C VAL A 836 10.45 -35.70 1.88
N GLU A 837 10.21 -35.28 0.63
CA GLU A 837 10.08 -36.22 -0.48
C GLU A 837 11.41 -36.94 -0.79
N VAL A 838 12.54 -36.23 -0.74
CA VAL A 838 13.88 -36.81 -0.91
C VAL A 838 14.20 -37.83 0.17
N LEU A 839 13.95 -37.52 1.44
CA LEU A 839 14.20 -38.44 2.56
C LEU A 839 13.39 -39.74 2.38
N ALA A 840 12.10 -39.63 2.05
CA ALA A 840 11.24 -40.79 1.79
C ALA A 840 11.66 -41.57 0.51
N ARG A 841 12.19 -40.91 -0.52
CA ARG A 841 12.74 -41.57 -1.72
C ARG A 841 14.07 -42.26 -1.48
N LEU A 842 14.91 -41.72 -0.61
CA LEU A 842 16.16 -42.35 -0.20
C LEU A 842 15.90 -43.58 0.67
N GLY A 843 14.88 -43.53 1.53
CA GLY A 843 14.41 -44.63 2.39
C GLY A 843 14.23 -44.23 3.86
N HIS A 844 14.54 -42.98 4.21
CA HIS A 844 14.51 -42.45 5.57
C HIS A 844 13.09 -41.98 5.95
N ASP A 845 12.11 -42.89 5.88
CA ASP A 845 10.69 -42.63 6.13
C ASP A 845 10.46 -42.08 7.57
N GLY A 846 11.32 -42.43 8.53
CA GLY A 846 11.34 -41.85 9.89
C GLY A 846 11.71 -40.37 9.94
N GLU A 847 12.86 -40.00 9.37
CA GLU A 847 13.32 -38.60 9.30
C GLU A 847 12.36 -37.76 8.43
N ALA A 848 11.86 -38.32 7.32
CA ALA A 848 10.90 -37.67 6.43
C ALA A 848 9.62 -37.27 7.18
N LEU A 849 9.00 -38.20 7.91
CA LEU A 849 7.77 -37.91 8.65
C LEU A 849 8.01 -36.94 9.82
N ALA A 850 9.12 -37.09 10.55
CA ALA A 850 9.47 -36.17 11.64
C ALA A 850 9.67 -34.74 11.12
N THR A 851 10.41 -34.59 10.02
CA THR A 851 10.60 -33.31 9.31
C THR A 851 9.25 -32.73 8.87
N ALA A 852 8.40 -33.55 8.22
CA ALA A 852 7.11 -33.12 7.68
C ALA A 852 6.11 -32.64 8.73
N LEU A 853 6.10 -33.26 9.92
CA LEU A 853 5.27 -32.85 11.04
C LEU A 853 5.83 -31.57 11.70
N SER A 854 7.14 -31.52 11.96
CA SER A 854 7.77 -30.34 12.60
C SER A 854 7.59 -29.04 11.78
N ALA A 855 7.50 -29.16 10.45
CA ALA A 855 7.34 -28.04 9.53
C ALA A 855 5.87 -27.67 9.21
N GLN A 856 4.89 -28.17 9.96
CA GLN A 856 3.47 -27.75 9.82
C GLN A 856 3.18 -26.35 10.41
N GLY A 857 4.12 -25.74 11.13
CA GLY A 857 3.98 -24.41 11.73
C GLY A 857 3.80 -23.28 10.70
N ASP A 858 3.27 -22.13 11.15
CA ASP A 858 2.89 -20.99 10.28
C ASP A 858 4.05 -20.39 9.46
N GLU A 859 5.29 -20.73 9.79
CA GLU A 859 6.52 -20.35 9.10
C GLU A 859 6.57 -20.83 7.63
N GLN A 860 5.92 -21.95 7.29
CA GLN A 860 5.95 -22.51 5.94
C GLN A 860 4.81 -21.99 5.03
N PRO A 861 5.04 -21.84 3.71
CA PRO A 861 4.02 -21.34 2.78
C PRO A 861 2.74 -22.18 2.82
N ALA A 862 1.56 -21.60 2.57
CA ALA A 862 0.31 -22.35 2.62
C ALA A 862 0.30 -23.56 1.66
N SER A 863 0.88 -23.41 0.47
CA SER A 863 1.11 -24.50 -0.50
C SER A 863 2.05 -25.58 0.03
N ILE A 864 3.20 -25.18 0.59
CA ILE A 864 4.19 -26.11 1.17
C ILE A 864 3.60 -26.84 2.38
N ARG A 865 2.89 -26.17 3.29
CA ARG A 865 2.19 -26.83 4.41
C ARG A 865 1.16 -27.84 3.93
N GLN A 866 0.37 -27.50 2.92
CA GLN A 866 -0.61 -28.42 2.35
C GLN A 866 0.07 -29.63 1.67
N GLN A 867 1.19 -29.42 0.96
CA GLN A 867 2.02 -30.50 0.40
C GLN A 867 2.63 -31.39 1.50
N LEU A 868 3.24 -30.79 2.53
CA LEU A 868 3.78 -31.48 3.70
C LEU A 868 2.68 -32.26 4.45
N LEU A 869 1.45 -31.73 4.49
CA LEU A 869 0.32 -32.40 5.14
C LEU A 869 -0.16 -33.60 4.33
N TYR A 870 -0.23 -33.51 2.99
CA TYR A 870 -0.48 -34.67 2.13
C TYR A 870 0.66 -35.70 2.22
N GLN A 871 1.92 -35.27 2.20
CA GLN A 871 3.10 -36.13 2.36
C GLN A 871 3.08 -36.86 3.71
N ALA A 872 2.92 -36.14 4.83
CA ALA A 872 2.83 -36.73 6.17
C ALA A 872 1.61 -37.65 6.33
N THR A 873 0.47 -37.30 5.74
CA THR A 873 -0.74 -38.17 5.77
C THR A 873 -0.52 -39.46 4.98
N GLY A 874 0.08 -39.38 3.79
CA GLY A 874 0.44 -40.56 2.99
C GLY A 874 1.52 -41.42 3.65
N MET A 875 2.47 -40.81 4.37
CA MET A 875 3.45 -41.53 5.19
C MET A 875 2.77 -42.24 6.37
N LEU A 876 1.85 -41.59 7.06
CA LEU A 876 1.05 -42.21 8.15
C LEU A 876 0.06 -43.28 7.65
N GLU A 877 -0.38 -43.24 6.40
CA GLU A 877 -1.18 -44.31 5.79
C GLU A 877 -0.34 -45.57 5.48
N ARG A 878 0.97 -45.44 5.21
CA ARG A 878 1.90 -46.57 4.96
C ARG A 878 2.63 -47.07 6.22
N SER A 879 2.98 -46.15 7.10
CA SER A 879 3.83 -46.35 8.29
C SER A 879 3.13 -45.72 9.52
N PRO A 880 1.95 -46.23 9.93
CA PRO A 880 1.11 -45.61 10.95
C PRO A 880 1.76 -45.64 12.34
N GLN A 881 1.71 -44.53 13.09
CA GLN A 881 2.35 -44.41 14.39
C GLN A 881 1.37 -43.94 15.47
N GLY A 882 1.17 -44.77 16.49
CA GLY A 882 0.20 -44.49 17.55
C GLY A 882 -0.09 -45.68 18.47
N LEU A 883 -1.12 -45.48 19.28
CA LEU A 883 -1.73 -46.46 20.19
C LEU A 883 -3.18 -46.67 19.77
N GLN A 884 -3.64 -47.93 19.70
CA GLN A 884 -5.05 -48.27 19.52
C GLN A 884 -5.50 -49.31 20.55
N LEU A 885 -6.63 -49.04 21.18
CA LEU A 885 -7.36 -49.96 22.05
C LEU A 885 -8.71 -50.26 21.40
N GLY A 886 -9.17 -51.50 21.46
CA GLY A 886 -10.49 -51.84 20.96
C GLY A 886 -11.00 -53.19 21.40
N TRP A 887 -12.22 -53.49 20.97
CA TRP A 887 -12.84 -54.81 21.08
C TRP A 887 -13.31 -55.23 19.69
N HIS A 888 -13.08 -56.50 19.36
CA HIS A 888 -13.51 -57.08 18.09
C HIS A 888 -14.32 -58.36 18.30
N LYS A 889 -15.19 -58.63 17.33
CA LYS A 889 -15.83 -59.92 17.09
C LYS A 889 -15.67 -60.27 15.60
N THR A 890 -15.34 -61.51 15.31
CA THR A 890 -15.29 -62.09 13.96
C THR A 890 -16.10 -63.37 13.98
N ASP A 891 -17.01 -63.49 13.02
CA ASP A 891 -18.00 -64.56 12.88
C ASP A 891 -17.71 -65.27 11.54
N PHE A 892 -17.31 -66.54 11.63
CA PHE A 892 -16.97 -67.39 10.48
C PHE A 892 -18.17 -68.21 9.97
N GLY A 893 -19.38 -68.02 10.51
CA GLY A 893 -20.55 -68.88 10.30
C GLY A 893 -20.84 -69.71 11.55
N ASP A 894 -20.20 -70.87 11.68
CA ASP A 894 -20.36 -71.77 12.84
C ASP A 894 -19.39 -71.48 14.01
N LEU A 895 -18.57 -70.42 13.90
CA LEU A 895 -17.52 -70.11 14.87
C LEU A 895 -17.32 -68.61 15.06
N ASP A 896 -17.51 -68.18 16.29
CA ASP A 896 -17.32 -66.82 16.76
C ASP A 896 -16.00 -66.67 17.52
N ILE A 897 -15.20 -65.65 17.17
CA ILE A 897 -14.01 -65.23 17.92
C ILE A 897 -14.23 -63.79 18.40
N SER A 898 -14.15 -63.54 19.71
CA SER A 898 -14.25 -62.17 20.24
C SER A 898 -13.28 -61.86 21.37
N GLY A 899 -12.86 -60.59 21.48
CA GLY A 899 -11.90 -60.16 22.50
C GLY A 899 -11.41 -58.72 22.37
N PRO A 900 -10.79 -58.16 23.44
CA PRO A 900 -10.02 -56.92 23.37
C PRO A 900 -8.71 -57.07 22.60
N ARG A 901 -8.32 -55.97 21.93
CA ARG A 901 -7.04 -55.78 21.21
C ARG A 901 -6.36 -54.50 21.68
N LEU A 902 -5.05 -54.57 21.89
CA LEU A 902 -4.13 -53.44 21.99
C LEU A 902 -3.15 -53.50 20.81
N ARG A 903 -3.02 -52.41 20.06
CA ARG A 903 -2.02 -52.23 19.01
C ARG A 903 -1.15 -51.01 19.29
N VAL A 904 0.15 -51.14 19.09
CA VAL A 904 1.15 -50.07 19.25
C VAL A 904 2.08 -50.13 18.05
N ALA A 905 2.23 -49.03 17.30
CA ALA A 905 3.17 -48.99 16.18
C ALA A 905 3.97 -47.69 16.12
N ARG A 906 5.21 -47.77 15.61
CA ARG A 906 6.16 -46.65 15.54
C ARG A 906 7.33 -46.94 14.57
N ASN A 907 7.94 -45.90 14.00
CA ASN A 907 9.27 -46.01 13.42
C ASN A 907 10.35 -46.07 14.52
N LEU A 908 11.40 -46.84 14.29
CA LEU A 908 12.51 -47.13 15.20
C LEU A 908 13.83 -46.64 14.59
N GLY A 909 13.99 -45.31 14.54
CA GLY A 909 15.00 -44.67 13.70
C GLY A 909 14.50 -44.51 12.26
N ASP A 910 15.43 -44.45 11.32
CA ASP A 910 15.14 -43.96 9.97
C ASP A 910 14.65 -45.08 9.02
N ASP A 911 15.26 -46.26 9.10
CA ASP A 911 15.03 -47.42 8.22
C ASP A 911 13.93 -48.40 8.70
N TRP A 912 13.60 -48.41 10.00
CA TRP A 912 12.79 -49.47 10.64
C TRP A 912 11.42 -48.99 11.11
N TYR A 913 10.42 -49.85 10.93
CA TYR A 913 9.06 -49.75 11.43
C TYR A 913 8.71 -50.98 12.29
N ALA A 914 7.96 -50.81 13.37
CA ALA A 914 7.48 -51.89 14.22
C ALA A 914 5.99 -51.73 14.57
N ASP A 915 5.25 -52.83 14.55
CA ASP A 915 3.82 -52.95 14.87
C ASP A 915 3.64 -54.13 15.84
N LEU A 916 3.28 -53.82 17.09
CA LEU A 916 3.02 -54.79 18.15
C LEU A 916 1.52 -54.86 18.43
N GLN A 917 0.95 -56.05 18.31
CA GLN A 917 -0.45 -56.35 18.58
C GLN A 917 -0.55 -57.40 19.69
N LEU A 918 -1.41 -57.12 20.66
CA LEU A 918 -1.70 -57.96 21.82
C LEU A 918 -3.22 -58.18 21.86
N ASP A 919 -3.66 -59.41 21.64
CA ASP A 919 -5.07 -59.81 21.72
C ASP A 919 -5.30 -60.75 22.92
N GLN A 920 -6.49 -60.70 23.52
CA GLN A 920 -6.99 -61.81 24.33
C GLN A 920 -8.39 -62.19 23.81
N VAL A 921 -8.54 -63.37 23.23
CA VAL A 921 -9.77 -63.80 22.56
C VAL A 921 -10.39 -65.06 23.17
N ARG A 922 -11.68 -65.23 22.91
CA ARG A 922 -12.48 -66.42 23.23
C ARG A 922 -13.14 -66.95 21.96
N TYR A 923 -13.36 -68.26 21.97
CA TYR A 923 -14.06 -69.00 20.94
C TYR A 923 -15.46 -69.37 21.44
N ASP A 924 -16.46 -69.23 20.58
CA ASP A 924 -17.85 -69.66 20.81
C ASP A 924 -18.31 -70.41 19.55
N SER A 925 -18.64 -71.69 19.66
CA SER A 925 -18.97 -72.58 18.54
C SER A 925 -19.62 -73.85 19.07
N ALA A 926 -20.50 -74.47 18.29
CA ALA A 926 -21.04 -75.80 18.61
C ALA A 926 -19.98 -76.92 18.47
N ASN A 927 -18.95 -76.70 17.66
CA ASN A 927 -17.99 -77.73 17.24
C ASN A 927 -16.67 -77.65 18.03
N LEU A 928 -16.59 -76.87 19.11
CA LEU A 928 -15.39 -76.70 19.93
C LEU A 928 -15.69 -76.65 21.43
N ASP A 929 -14.93 -77.41 22.23
CA ASP A 929 -14.97 -77.26 23.69
C ASP A 929 -14.09 -76.07 24.14
N SER A 930 -14.74 -74.93 24.33
CA SER A 930 -14.09 -73.71 24.85
C SER A 930 -13.53 -73.85 26.28
N ALA A 931 -13.94 -74.85 27.05
CA ALA A 931 -13.37 -75.12 28.37
C ALA A 931 -12.04 -75.88 28.32
N VAL A 932 -11.75 -76.59 27.20
CA VAL A 932 -10.43 -77.19 26.93
C VAL A 932 -9.44 -76.12 26.46
N MET A 933 -9.86 -75.26 25.52
CA MET A 933 -8.98 -74.27 24.89
C MET A 933 -8.66 -73.04 25.76
N GLY A 934 -9.58 -72.66 26.65
CA GLY A 934 -9.40 -71.50 27.53
C GLY A 934 -9.54 -70.14 26.84
N ASN A 935 -8.69 -69.18 27.25
CA ASN A 935 -8.62 -67.85 26.63
C ASN A 935 -7.29 -67.73 25.86
N GLU A 936 -7.35 -67.63 24.53
CA GLU A 936 -6.13 -67.45 23.72
C GLU A 936 -5.57 -66.04 23.92
N ARG A 937 -4.29 -65.93 24.29
CA ARG A 937 -3.54 -64.68 24.35
C ARG A 937 -2.56 -64.63 23.19
N ASN A 938 -2.77 -63.72 22.25
CA ASN A 938 -1.90 -63.56 21.08
C ASN A 938 -0.95 -62.38 21.27
N LEU A 939 0.31 -62.57 20.90
CA LEU A 939 1.30 -61.54 20.65
C LEU A 939 1.74 -61.66 19.19
N LYS A 940 1.51 -60.61 18.41
CA LYS A 940 1.99 -60.48 17.04
C LYS A 940 2.90 -59.27 16.95
N LEU A 941 4.12 -59.47 16.47
CA LEU A 941 5.09 -58.42 16.21
C LEU A 941 5.49 -58.47 14.74
N HIS A 942 5.18 -57.41 14.00
CA HIS A 942 5.69 -57.16 12.65
C HIS A 942 6.77 -56.09 12.72
N THR A 943 7.93 -56.34 12.15
CA THR A 943 8.97 -55.33 11.96
C THR A 943 9.37 -55.27 10.49
N ARG A 944 9.21 -54.11 9.86
CA ARG A 944 9.63 -53.84 8.48
C ARG A 944 10.90 -53.00 8.49
N ARG A 945 11.84 -53.32 7.60
CA ARG A 945 12.98 -52.47 7.27
C ARG A 945 12.90 -52.05 5.80
N GLU A 946 12.95 -50.76 5.52
CA GLU A 946 13.15 -50.28 4.14
C GLU A 946 14.60 -50.51 3.69
N LEU A 947 14.76 -50.84 2.41
CA LEU A 947 16.05 -51.02 1.73
C LEU A 947 15.99 -50.32 0.37
N SER A 948 17.14 -50.17 -0.29
CA SER A 948 17.27 -49.42 -1.56
C SER A 948 16.31 -49.87 -2.67
N ASP A 949 15.97 -51.16 -2.67
CA ASP A 949 15.28 -51.92 -3.71
C ASP A 949 13.94 -52.52 -3.24
N GLY A 950 13.35 -52.03 -2.14
CA GLY A 950 12.12 -52.55 -1.52
C GLY A 950 12.30 -52.91 -0.04
N ASP A 951 11.31 -53.51 0.62
CA ASP A 951 11.35 -53.77 2.07
C ASP A 951 11.74 -55.21 2.46
N LEU A 952 12.17 -55.39 3.71
CA LEU A 952 12.30 -56.68 4.39
C LEU A 952 11.39 -56.67 5.63
N SER A 953 10.37 -57.51 5.63
CA SER A 953 9.41 -57.65 6.72
C SER A 953 9.63 -58.96 7.49
N LEU A 954 9.69 -58.86 8.81
CA LEU A 954 9.83 -59.98 9.75
C LEU A 954 8.57 -60.05 10.62
N TYR A 955 8.07 -61.26 10.86
CA TYR A 955 6.87 -61.51 11.65
C TYR A 955 7.18 -62.52 12.77
N LEU A 956 6.65 -62.25 13.96
CA LEU A 956 6.57 -63.16 15.10
C LEU A 956 5.09 -63.29 15.49
N ASP A 957 4.60 -64.51 15.64
CA ASP A 957 3.19 -64.85 15.88
C ASP A 957 3.11 -65.88 17.00
N SER A 958 2.91 -65.41 18.24
CA SER A 958 2.85 -66.25 19.44
C SER A 958 1.43 -66.27 20.00
N SER A 959 0.92 -67.45 20.32
CA SER A 959 -0.43 -67.70 20.83
C SER A 959 -0.34 -68.63 22.03
N LEU A 960 -0.77 -68.15 23.20
CA LEU A 960 -0.75 -68.90 24.46
C LEU A 960 -2.17 -69.34 24.85
N ARG A 961 -2.37 -70.61 25.22
CA ARG A 961 -3.68 -71.22 25.56
C ARG A 961 -3.59 -72.19 26.74
N ASP A 962 -4.74 -72.72 27.15
CA ASP A 962 -4.82 -73.73 28.21
C ASP A 962 -4.66 -75.18 27.68
N ASP A 963 -4.72 -75.40 26.36
CA ASP A 963 -4.49 -76.69 25.67
C ASP A 963 -3.09 -76.81 25.02
N ASP A 964 -2.82 -76.07 23.95
CA ASP A 964 -1.55 -76.08 23.21
C ASP A 964 -1.11 -74.66 22.82
N ASP A 965 0.17 -74.34 22.97
CA ASP A 965 0.76 -73.07 22.52
C ASP A 965 1.18 -73.12 21.03
N ARG A 966 1.22 -71.97 20.36
CA ARG A 966 1.78 -71.82 19.00
C ARG A 966 2.81 -70.70 18.98
N HIS A 967 3.98 -70.98 18.40
CA HIS A 967 5.02 -69.98 18.16
C HIS A 967 5.45 -70.05 16.69
N GLY A 968 5.03 -69.08 15.89
CA GLY A 968 5.34 -68.96 14.47
C GLY A 968 6.26 -67.78 14.15
N LEU A 969 6.97 -67.92 13.04
CA LEU A 969 7.82 -66.88 12.45
C LEU A 969 7.47 -66.69 10.97
N GLY A 970 7.70 -65.49 10.45
CA GLY A 970 7.57 -65.20 9.02
C GLY A 970 8.68 -64.28 8.54
N VAL A 971 9.15 -64.48 7.32
CA VAL A 971 10.08 -63.59 6.63
C VAL A 971 9.54 -63.29 5.24
N GLU A 972 9.38 -62.01 4.93
CA GLU A 972 8.90 -61.54 3.64
C GLU A 972 9.88 -60.51 3.06
N ARG A 973 10.23 -60.68 1.79
CA ARG A 973 11.08 -59.76 1.04
C ARG A 973 10.30 -59.23 -0.16
N THR A 974 10.05 -57.92 -0.17
CA THR A 974 9.54 -57.22 -1.34
C THR A 974 10.71 -56.60 -2.12
N TRP A 975 10.68 -56.73 -3.44
CA TRP A 975 11.51 -55.99 -4.38
C TRP A 975 10.64 -55.03 -5.19
N ARG A 976 11.03 -53.75 -5.23
CA ARG A 976 10.46 -52.69 -6.06
C ARG A 976 11.29 -52.58 -7.32
N LEU A 977 10.87 -53.30 -8.36
CA LEU A 977 11.61 -53.46 -9.62
C LEU A 977 11.49 -52.22 -10.53
N SER A 978 10.43 -51.44 -10.36
CA SER A 978 10.24 -50.14 -11.00
C SER A 978 9.31 -49.26 -10.14
N SER A 979 8.98 -48.06 -10.60
CA SER A 979 7.92 -47.22 -9.99
C SER A 979 6.49 -47.76 -10.17
N ARG A 980 6.33 -48.93 -10.81
CA ARG A 980 5.05 -49.60 -11.12
C ARG A 980 5.04 -51.08 -10.80
N ASP A 981 6.20 -51.70 -10.60
CA ASP A 981 6.38 -53.15 -10.49
C ASP A 981 6.94 -53.53 -9.12
N GLU A 982 6.18 -54.30 -8.35
CA GLU A 982 6.64 -54.90 -7.09
C GLU A 982 6.47 -56.42 -7.10
N LEU A 983 7.43 -57.13 -6.51
CA LEU A 983 7.47 -58.59 -6.39
C LEU A 983 7.78 -58.96 -4.94
N GLY A 984 6.98 -59.80 -4.30
CA GLY A 984 7.19 -60.25 -2.91
C GLY A 984 7.34 -61.76 -2.81
N VAL A 985 8.31 -62.22 -2.02
CA VAL A 985 8.43 -63.63 -1.58
C VAL A 985 8.29 -63.69 -0.07
N ALA A 986 7.39 -64.54 0.42
CA ALA A 986 7.13 -64.76 1.84
C ALA A 986 7.34 -66.23 2.22
N VAL A 987 7.96 -66.47 3.38
CA VAL A 987 8.11 -67.78 4.00
C VAL A 987 7.53 -67.72 5.41
N ASP A 988 6.52 -68.55 5.66
CA ASP A 988 5.81 -68.69 6.94
C ASP A 988 6.20 -70.03 7.59
N TRP A 989 6.41 -70.03 8.91
CA TRP A 989 6.59 -71.22 9.74
C TRP A 989 5.69 -71.16 10.98
N HIS A 990 4.89 -72.20 11.21
CA HIS A 990 3.98 -72.35 12.36
C HIS A 990 3.06 -71.12 12.65
N ARG A 991 2.68 -70.35 11.62
CA ARG A 991 1.86 -69.13 11.80
C ARG A 991 0.38 -69.45 11.95
N GLN A 992 -0.40 -68.44 12.34
CA GLN A 992 -1.86 -68.49 12.23
C GLN A 992 -2.30 -68.78 10.78
N THR A 993 -3.34 -69.60 10.65
CA THR A 993 -4.20 -69.67 9.45
C THR A 993 -5.55 -69.07 9.78
N ASP A 994 -6.16 -68.43 8.78
CA ASP A 994 -7.52 -67.89 8.80
C ASP A 994 -8.33 -68.48 7.61
N ASP A 995 -7.92 -69.65 7.09
CA ASP A 995 -8.50 -70.30 5.91
C ASP A 995 -9.89 -70.92 6.18
N THR A 996 -10.10 -71.43 7.41
CA THR A 996 -11.40 -71.82 7.97
C THR A 996 -11.45 -71.45 9.45
N GLY A 997 -12.64 -71.29 10.04
CA GLY A 997 -12.77 -71.00 11.47
C GLY A 997 -12.17 -72.10 12.37
N LEU A 998 -12.33 -73.37 11.97
CA LEU A 998 -11.80 -74.52 12.71
C LEU A 998 -10.28 -74.62 12.59
N LEU A 999 -9.69 -74.41 11.40
CA LEU A 999 -8.22 -74.33 11.26
C LEU A 999 -7.64 -73.16 12.06
N ARG A 1000 -8.35 -72.02 12.15
CA ARG A 1000 -7.95 -70.89 12.99
C ARG A 1000 -7.95 -71.23 14.49
N ALA A 1001 -8.82 -72.12 14.93
CA ALA A 1001 -8.88 -72.57 16.32
C ALA A 1001 -7.89 -73.71 16.64
N LEU A 1002 -7.73 -74.69 15.74
CA LEU A 1002 -7.08 -75.97 16.02
C LEU A 1002 -5.71 -76.16 15.34
N GLY A 1003 -5.33 -75.27 14.42
CA GLY A 1003 -4.18 -75.47 13.53
C GLY A 1003 -3.15 -74.35 13.50
N MET A 1004 -2.07 -74.65 12.77
CA MET A 1004 -1.00 -73.74 12.37
C MET A 1004 -0.57 -74.03 10.93
N ARG A 1005 0.13 -73.08 10.31
CA ARG A 1005 0.47 -73.11 8.88
C ARG A 1005 1.94 -72.81 8.60
N ASP A 1006 2.56 -73.69 7.83
CA ASP A 1006 3.80 -73.41 7.09
C ASP A 1006 3.44 -72.97 5.68
N GLY A 1007 4.16 -72.00 5.11
CA GLY A 1007 3.78 -71.40 3.83
C GLY A 1007 4.94 -70.87 3.00
N LEU A 1008 4.77 -70.93 1.68
CA LEU A 1008 5.57 -70.22 0.69
C LEU A 1008 4.64 -69.39 -0.19
N GLY A 1009 4.79 -68.07 -0.14
CA GLY A 1009 4.03 -67.11 -0.92
C GLY A 1009 4.88 -66.39 -1.95
N LEU A 1010 4.32 -66.19 -3.14
CA LEU A 1010 4.84 -65.31 -4.18
C LEU A 1010 3.72 -64.32 -4.56
N ARG A 1011 3.95 -63.01 -4.42
CA ARG A 1011 3.00 -61.96 -4.84
C ARG A 1011 3.64 -61.01 -5.84
N GLY A 1012 2.83 -60.42 -6.71
CA GLY A 1012 3.28 -59.39 -7.64
C GLY A 1012 2.21 -58.33 -7.90
N GLN A 1013 2.66 -57.12 -8.22
CA GLN A 1013 1.82 -55.96 -8.47
C GLN A 1013 2.36 -55.17 -9.68
N HIS A 1014 1.47 -54.77 -10.59
CA HIS A 1014 1.79 -53.99 -11.78
C HIS A 1014 0.81 -52.82 -11.97
N GLY A 1015 1.34 -51.59 -12.02
CA GLY A 1015 0.59 -50.38 -12.31
C GLY A 1015 0.60 -50.01 -13.81
N PHE A 1016 -0.51 -50.29 -14.51
CA PHE A 1016 -0.70 -49.87 -15.91
C PHE A 1016 -0.87 -48.35 -16.01
N SER A 1017 -1.61 -47.76 -15.07
CA SER A 1017 -1.85 -46.32 -14.96
C SER A 1017 -1.95 -45.90 -13.49
N ALA A 1018 -2.10 -44.60 -13.21
CA ALA A 1018 -2.40 -44.12 -11.85
C ALA A 1018 -3.78 -44.59 -11.32
N ARG A 1019 -4.68 -45.06 -12.20
CA ARG A 1019 -5.99 -45.63 -11.85
C ARG A 1019 -6.03 -47.15 -11.90
N ASP A 1020 -5.19 -47.78 -12.72
CA ASP A 1020 -5.31 -49.18 -13.13
C ASP A 1020 -4.15 -50.02 -12.59
N GLN A 1021 -4.45 -50.90 -11.63
CA GLN A 1021 -3.48 -51.75 -10.94
C GLN A 1021 -3.91 -53.21 -11.02
N LEU A 1022 -3.01 -54.09 -11.46
CA LEU A 1022 -3.17 -55.54 -11.33
C LEU A 1022 -2.34 -56.03 -10.15
N SER A 1023 -2.94 -56.82 -9.27
CA SER A 1023 -2.24 -57.59 -8.25
C SER A 1023 -2.51 -59.08 -8.42
N TRP A 1024 -1.56 -59.91 -8.03
CA TRP A 1024 -1.69 -61.36 -8.04
C TRP A 1024 -0.88 -61.99 -6.91
N SER A 1025 -1.31 -63.16 -6.45
CA SER A 1025 -0.54 -64.00 -5.52
C SER A 1025 -0.71 -65.48 -5.84
N ILE A 1026 0.34 -66.24 -5.54
CA ILE A 1026 0.43 -67.68 -5.60
C ILE A 1026 0.94 -68.14 -4.23
N THR A 1027 0.26 -69.09 -3.62
CA THR A 1027 0.57 -69.61 -2.29
C THR A 1027 0.61 -71.12 -2.30
N HIS A 1028 1.62 -71.69 -1.66
CA HIS A 1028 1.65 -73.08 -1.24
C HIS A 1028 1.66 -73.10 0.29
N SER A 1029 0.88 -74.00 0.90
CA SER A 1029 0.75 -74.08 2.35
C SER A 1029 0.60 -75.52 2.83
N ARG A 1030 1.15 -75.79 4.00
CA ARG A 1030 0.96 -77.03 4.75
C ARG A 1030 0.28 -76.68 6.07
N TYR A 1031 -0.72 -77.47 6.42
CA TYR A 1031 -1.52 -77.28 7.63
C TYR A 1031 -1.24 -78.43 8.60
N SER A 1032 -1.05 -78.10 9.86
CA SER A 1032 -0.91 -79.04 10.95
C SER A 1032 -1.77 -78.64 12.14
N SER A 1033 -2.06 -79.56 13.04
CA SER A 1033 -2.59 -79.25 14.37
C SER A 1033 -1.58 -78.41 15.17
N ARG A 1034 -2.00 -77.89 16.32
CA ARG A 1034 -1.07 -77.25 17.28
C ARG A 1034 -0.09 -78.27 17.91
N SER A 1035 -0.51 -79.53 18.10
CA SER A 1035 0.34 -80.66 18.49
C SER A 1035 1.37 -81.08 17.42
N GLY A 1036 1.13 -80.78 16.13
CA GLY A 1036 2.03 -81.03 15.01
C GLY A 1036 1.62 -82.12 14.01
N ASP A 1037 0.45 -82.74 14.19
CA ASP A 1037 -0.14 -83.71 13.25
C ASP A 1037 -0.46 -83.06 11.90
N ALA A 1038 -0.39 -83.83 10.81
CA ALA A 1038 -0.78 -83.33 9.50
C ALA A 1038 -2.31 -83.16 9.41
N LEU A 1039 -2.76 -82.02 8.86
CA LEU A 1039 -4.16 -81.77 8.50
C LEU A 1039 -4.35 -81.70 6.97
N GLY A 1040 -3.31 -81.27 6.25
CA GLY A 1040 -3.27 -81.33 4.79
C GLY A 1040 -2.31 -80.33 4.15
N THR A 1041 -2.49 -80.10 2.85
CA THR A 1041 -1.78 -79.07 2.08
C THR A 1041 -2.75 -78.29 1.18
N GLY A 1042 -2.38 -77.06 0.83
CA GLY A 1042 -3.18 -76.16 0.01
C GLY A 1042 -2.35 -75.41 -1.01
N ASN A 1043 -2.97 -75.14 -2.16
CA ASN A 1043 -2.40 -74.31 -3.23
C ASN A 1043 -3.43 -73.25 -3.60
N GLY A 1044 -3.11 -71.98 -3.38
CA GLY A 1044 -3.98 -70.83 -3.64
C GLY A 1044 -3.42 -69.93 -4.74
N VAL A 1045 -4.30 -69.42 -5.59
CA VAL A 1045 -4.04 -68.37 -6.58
C VAL A 1045 -5.11 -67.28 -6.42
N SER A 1046 -4.69 -66.03 -6.34
CA SER A 1046 -5.58 -64.87 -6.35
C SER A 1046 -5.10 -63.86 -7.38
N VAL A 1047 -6.02 -63.22 -8.09
CA VAL A 1047 -5.75 -62.15 -9.08
C VAL A 1047 -6.83 -61.08 -8.93
N GLU A 1048 -6.44 -59.83 -8.66
CA GLU A 1048 -7.36 -58.69 -8.55
C GLU A 1048 -6.91 -57.53 -9.46
N TRP A 1049 -7.81 -57.04 -10.30
CA TRP A 1049 -7.66 -55.78 -11.04
C TRP A 1049 -8.46 -54.67 -10.37
N GLY A 1050 -7.75 -53.64 -9.88
CA GLY A 1050 -8.32 -52.42 -9.32
C GLY A 1050 -8.39 -51.29 -10.36
N HIS A 1051 -9.52 -50.56 -10.36
CA HIS A 1051 -9.73 -49.34 -11.13
C HIS A 1051 -10.24 -48.19 -10.23
N MET A 1052 -9.43 -47.15 -10.06
CA MET A 1052 -9.76 -45.98 -9.25
C MET A 1052 -10.64 -44.99 -10.03
N LEU A 1053 -11.90 -44.81 -9.61
CA LEU A 1053 -12.85 -43.85 -10.20
C LEU A 1053 -12.65 -42.43 -9.64
N PHE A 1054 -12.53 -42.31 -8.32
CA PHE A 1054 -12.18 -41.06 -7.64
C PHE A 1054 -10.98 -41.29 -6.73
N PHE A 1055 -9.98 -40.43 -6.84
CA PHE A 1055 -8.74 -40.56 -6.08
C PHE A 1055 -8.94 -40.24 -4.59
N ASP A 1056 -9.68 -39.19 -4.25
CA ASP A 1056 -9.82 -38.75 -2.86
C ASP A 1056 -11.11 -37.95 -2.59
N ASP A 1057 -11.44 -37.88 -1.30
CA ASP A 1057 -12.52 -37.15 -0.61
C ASP A 1057 -13.85 -36.96 -1.38
N PRO A 1058 -14.64 -38.04 -1.63
CA PRO A 1058 -14.41 -39.44 -1.26
C PRO A 1058 -13.70 -40.26 -2.35
N SER A 1059 -12.74 -41.09 -1.94
CA SER A 1059 -12.11 -42.07 -2.81
C SER A 1059 -13.08 -43.20 -3.20
N TRP A 1060 -13.08 -43.60 -4.47
CA TRP A 1060 -13.89 -44.70 -5.00
C TRP A 1060 -13.03 -45.64 -5.85
N LEU A 1061 -12.87 -46.88 -5.37
CA LEU A 1061 -12.15 -47.96 -6.03
C LEU A 1061 -13.14 -49.05 -6.45
N LEU A 1062 -13.13 -49.43 -7.73
CA LEU A 1062 -13.71 -50.68 -8.19
C LEU A 1062 -12.62 -51.76 -8.22
N ARG A 1063 -12.98 -52.99 -7.87
CA ARG A 1063 -12.08 -54.16 -7.86
C ARG A 1063 -12.77 -55.31 -8.57
N THR A 1064 -12.08 -56.03 -9.44
CA THR A 1064 -12.58 -57.27 -10.07
C THR A 1064 -11.57 -58.37 -9.81
N GLY A 1065 -11.99 -59.43 -9.13
CA GLY A 1065 -11.09 -60.47 -8.63
C GLY A 1065 -11.51 -61.89 -8.98
N LEU A 1066 -10.50 -62.76 -9.04
CA LEU A 1066 -10.63 -64.22 -9.11
C LEU A 1066 -9.77 -64.83 -8.00
N ASP A 1067 -10.40 -65.56 -7.10
CA ASP A 1067 -9.75 -66.38 -6.08
C ASP A 1067 -9.98 -67.86 -6.40
N TYR A 1068 -8.94 -68.68 -6.29
CA TYR A 1068 -9.03 -70.13 -6.41
C TYR A 1068 -8.05 -70.81 -5.44
N GLN A 1069 -8.55 -71.74 -4.63
CA GLN A 1069 -7.77 -72.59 -3.76
C GLN A 1069 -8.12 -74.05 -4.05
N LYS A 1070 -7.10 -74.91 -4.10
CA LYS A 1070 -7.29 -76.36 -4.05
C LYS A 1070 -6.47 -76.93 -2.90
N ASN A 1071 -7.14 -77.69 -2.04
CA ASN A 1071 -6.55 -78.38 -0.91
C ASN A 1071 -6.42 -79.88 -1.19
N SER A 1072 -5.58 -80.53 -0.39
CA SER A 1072 -5.41 -81.97 -0.30
C SER A 1072 -5.39 -82.26 1.20
N VAL A 1073 -6.56 -82.58 1.73
CA VAL A 1073 -6.83 -82.79 3.15
C VAL A 1073 -6.47 -84.23 3.51
N GLU A 1074 -6.04 -84.48 4.75
CA GLU A 1074 -5.85 -85.85 5.23
C GLU A 1074 -7.20 -86.58 5.37
N SER A 1075 -7.21 -87.90 5.23
CA SER A 1075 -8.46 -88.67 5.13
C SER A 1075 -9.27 -88.75 6.43
N GLU A 1076 -8.62 -88.58 7.59
CA GLU A 1076 -9.22 -88.69 8.92
C GLU A 1076 -8.70 -87.54 9.80
N VAL A 1077 -9.55 -86.97 10.65
CA VAL A 1077 -9.14 -85.97 11.65
C VAL A 1077 -8.23 -86.64 12.70
N PRO A 1078 -7.05 -86.07 13.02
CA PRO A 1078 -6.16 -86.62 14.04
C PRO A 1078 -6.87 -86.87 15.38
N SER A 1079 -6.74 -88.09 15.91
CA SER A 1079 -7.51 -88.54 17.07
C SER A 1079 -7.27 -87.70 18.32
N GLU A 1080 -6.11 -87.05 18.45
CA GLU A 1080 -5.75 -86.19 19.58
C GLU A 1080 -6.56 -84.87 19.60
N LEU A 1081 -7.07 -84.41 18.46
CA LEU A 1081 -7.96 -83.25 18.40
C LEU A 1081 -9.38 -83.55 18.91
N LEU A 1082 -9.82 -84.81 18.90
CA LEU A 1082 -11.19 -85.19 19.22
C LEU A 1082 -11.48 -85.07 20.72
N SER A 1083 -12.59 -84.42 21.07
CA SER A 1083 -13.14 -84.30 22.43
C SER A 1083 -13.38 -85.64 23.12
N ALA A 1084 -13.70 -86.69 22.37
CA ALA A 1084 -13.77 -88.07 22.89
C ALA A 1084 -12.45 -88.58 23.50
N ASN A 1085 -11.31 -88.00 23.09
CA ASN A 1085 -9.98 -88.30 23.60
C ASN A 1085 -9.38 -87.17 24.47
N GLY A 1086 -10.16 -86.12 24.76
CA GLY A 1086 -9.75 -84.95 25.55
C GLY A 1086 -9.27 -83.74 24.74
N GLY A 1087 -9.31 -83.79 23.41
CA GLY A 1087 -9.01 -82.65 22.54
C GLY A 1087 -10.14 -81.62 22.46
N ALA A 1088 -9.91 -80.51 21.76
CA ALA A 1088 -10.86 -79.40 21.69
C ALA A 1088 -11.99 -79.55 20.64
N TYR A 1089 -11.88 -80.48 19.67
CA TYR A 1089 -12.83 -80.59 18.56
C TYR A 1089 -14.05 -81.48 18.90
N ILE A 1090 -15.26 -80.97 18.63
CA ILE A 1090 -16.51 -81.72 18.74
C ILE A 1090 -16.98 -82.03 17.31
N PRO A 1091 -16.77 -83.26 16.82
CA PRO A 1091 -17.12 -83.64 15.44
C PRO A 1091 -18.64 -83.73 15.25
N PHE A 1092 -19.10 -83.60 14.00
CA PHE A 1092 -20.53 -83.67 13.68
C PHE A 1092 -21.12 -85.08 13.94
N ASP A 1093 -20.38 -86.16 13.64
CA ASP A 1093 -20.72 -87.51 14.10
C ASP A 1093 -20.06 -87.79 15.47
N THR A 1094 -20.89 -87.89 16.51
CA THR A 1094 -20.47 -88.16 17.88
C THR A 1094 -20.55 -89.64 18.27
N THR A 1095 -20.76 -90.56 17.31
CA THR A 1095 -20.84 -92.00 17.61
C THR A 1095 -19.46 -92.59 17.96
N PRO A 1096 -19.32 -93.32 19.09
CA PRO A 1096 -18.02 -93.82 19.53
C PRO A 1096 -17.35 -94.77 18.53
N GLY A 1097 -16.20 -94.36 18.01
CA GLY A 1097 -15.43 -95.12 17.01
C GLY A 1097 -15.79 -94.80 15.56
N ALA A 1098 -16.54 -93.73 15.29
CA ALA A 1098 -16.68 -93.17 13.95
C ALA A 1098 -15.34 -92.66 13.40
N THR A 1099 -15.10 -92.87 12.10
CA THR A 1099 -14.00 -92.24 11.36
C THR A 1099 -14.46 -90.85 10.93
N ILE A 1100 -13.91 -89.80 11.55
CA ILE A 1100 -14.26 -88.41 11.23
C ILE A 1100 -13.44 -87.95 10.01
N PRO A 1101 -14.06 -87.57 8.89
CA PRO A 1101 -13.34 -87.18 7.67
C PRO A 1101 -12.65 -85.82 7.85
N GLY A 1102 -11.41 -85.68 7.38
CA GLY A 1102 -10.65 -84.43 7.49
C GLY A 1102 -11.30 -83.23 6.78
N GLU A 1103 -12.20 -83.48 5.83
CA GLU A 1103 -12.96 -82.44 5.12
C GLU A 1103 -13.79 -81.55 6.06
N GLU A 1104 -14.17 -82.02 7.27
CA GLU A 1104 -14.84 -81.21 8.31
C GLU A 1104 -13.98 -80.06 8.86
N LEU A 1105 -12.65 -80.09 8.65
CA LEU A 1105 -11.74 -79.00 9.05
C LEU A 1105 -11.42 -78.07 7.88
N MET A 1106 -11.47 -78.56 6.64
CA MET A 1106 -11.00 -77.84 5.46
C MET A 1106 -11.72 -78.24 4.16
N GLN A 1107 -12.30 -77.25 3.48
CA GLN A 1107 -12.93 -77.41 2.16
C GLN A 1107 -11.94 -77.92 1.11
N ASP A 1108 -12.35 -78.88 0.25
CA ASP A 1108 -11.48 -79.49 -0.78
C ASP A 1108 -10.98 -78.47 -1.82
N ARG A 1109 -11.82 -77.49 -2.13
CA ARG A 1109 -11.56 -76.41 -3.09
C ARG A 1109 -12.45 -75.21 -2.80
N TYR A 1110 -11.94 -74.03 -3.12
CA TYR A 1110 -12.69 -72.77 -3.08
C TYR A 1110 -12.47 -72.03 -4.39
N GLY A 1111 -13.49 -71.36 -4.92
CA GLY A 1111 -13.38 -70.66 -6.20
C GLY A 1111 -14.44 -69.59 -6.37
N GLN A 1112 -14.03 -68.32 -6.43
CA GLN A 1112 -14.91 -67.16 -6.56
C GLN A 1112 -14.43 -66.18 -7.62
N VAL A 1113 -15.34 -65.75 -8.51
CA VAL A 1113 -15.19 -64.51 -9.29
C VAL A 1113 -16.04 -63.42 -8.65
N TYR A 1114 -15.51 -62.22 -8.46
CA TYR A 1114 -16.24 -61.12 -7.84
C TYR A 1114 -15.96 -59.76 -8.49
N VAL A 1115 -16.91 -58.85 -8.28
CA VAL A 1115 -16.73 -57.40 -8.39
C VAL A 1115 -16.96 -56.79 -7.01
N ALA A 1116 -16.08 -55.90 -6.58
CA ALA A 1116 -16.23 -55.11 -5.38
C ALA A 1116 -16.15 -53.61 -5.66
N SER A 1117 -16.73 -52.81 -4.78
CA SER A 1117 -16.80 -51.36 -4.85
C SER A 1117 -16.55 -50.78 -3.46
N THR A 1118 -15.37 -50.20 -3.28
CA THR A 1118 -14.95 -49.53 -2.04
C THR A 1118 -15.14 -48.02 -2.18
N TRP A 1119 -16.12 -47.44 -1.48
CA TRP A 1119 -16.33 -45.99 -1.41
C TRP A 1119 -16.03 -45.51 0.01
N ARG A 1120 -15.05 -44.60 0.18
CA ARG A 1120 -14.57 -44.22 1.52
C ARG A 1120 -13.99 -42.81 1.61
N ARG A 1121 -14.05 -42.27 2.83
CA ARG A 1121 -13.36 -41.07 3.31
C ARG A 1121 -12.46 -41.46 4.48
N GLY A 1122 -11.16 -41.61 4.20
CA GLY A 1122 -10.22 -42.23 5.16
C GLY A 1122 -10.53 -43.71 5.43
N PHE A 1123 -9.95 -44.25 6.50
CA PHE A 1123 -10.16 -45.62 6.96
C PHE A 1123 -10.65 -45.63 8.42
N PRO A 1124 -11.95 -45.83 8.67
CA PRO A 1124 -12.49 -45.92 10.03
C PRO A 1124 -11.84 -47.06 10.83
N GLY A 1125 -11.30 -46.74 12.00
CA GLY A 1125 -10.61 -47.68 12.88
C GLY A 1125 -9.15 -47.92 12.49
N ALA A 1126 -8.55 -47.06 11.68
CA ALA A 1126 -7.10 -47.02 11.49
C ALA A 1126 -6.38 -46.59 12.79
N LEU A 1127 -5.08 -46.87 12.87
CA LEU A 1127 -4.24 -46.43 13.98
C LEU A 1127 -3.99 -44.91 13.98
N ASN A 1128 -4.14 -44.26 12.82
CA ASN A 1128 -4.02 -42.83 12.61
C ASN A 1128 -5.23 -42.32 11.83
N ARG A 1129 -5.88 -41.26 12.31
CA ARG A 1129 -6.94 -40.58 11.55
C ARG A 1129 -6.34 -39.77 10.42
N THR A 1130 -6.83 -39.97 9.19
CA THR A 1130 -6.22 -39.37 7.98
C THR A 1130 -7.07 -38.28 7.34
N ARG A 1131 -8.28 -38.02 7.85
CA ARG A 1131 -9.18 -36.93 7.42
C ARG A 1131 -9.75 -36.21 8.67
N PRO A 1132 -10.06 -34.91 8.60
CA PRO A 1132 -10.59 -34.15 9.74
C PRO A 1132 -12.06 -34.51 10.03
N GLN A 1133 -12.47 -34.33 11.30
CA GLN A 1133 -13.81 -34.53 11.85
C GLN A 1133 -14.33 -35.98 11.84
N PHE A 1134 -14.56 -36.55 10.65
CA PHE A 1134 -15.17 -37.87 10.51
C PHE A 1134 -14.65 -38.65 9.30
N THR A 1135 -14.44 -39.95 9.50
CA THR A 1135 -14.14 -40.94 8.45
C THR A 1135 -15.35 -41.84 8.23
N TRP A 1136 -15.46 -42.41 7.04
CA TRP A 1136 -16.46 -43.43 6.74
C TRP A 1136 -16.02 -44.35 5.61
N MET A 1137 -16.54 -45.57 5.60
CA MET A 1137 -16.31 -46.56 4.54
C MET A 1137 -17.59 -47.35 4.26
N VAL A 1138 -17.83 -47.59 2.98
CA VAL A 1138 -18.80 -48.54 2.44
C VAL A 1138 -18.07 -49.37 1.38
N ASP A 1139 -17.65 -50.58 1.73
CA ASP A 1139 -17.10 -51.57 0.81
C ASP A 1139 -18.14 -52.66 0.56
N THR A 1140 -18.48 -52.88 -0.70
CA THR A 1140 -19.44 -53.92 -1.11
C THR A 1140 -18.79 -54.89 -2.06
N ILE A 1141 -18.99 -56.20 -1.85
CA ILE A 1141 -18.53 -57.28 -2.74
C ILE A 1141 -19.74 -58.06 -3.23
N ALA A 1142 -19.72 -58.46 -4.51
CA ALA A 1142 -20.73 -59.29 -5.15
C ALA A 1142 -20.05 -60.25 -6.14
N GLY A 1143 -20.33 -61.55 -6.03
CA GLY A 1143 -19.61 -62.56 -6.80
C GLY A 1143 -20.31 -63.91 -6.89
N TRP A 1144 -19.75 -64.76 -7.73
CA TRP A 1144 -20.19 -66.13 -7.95
C TRP A 1144 -19.13 -67.11 -7.46
N GLN A 1145 -19.49 -67.91 -6.46
CA GLN A 1145 -18.69 -69.04 -5.99
C GLN A 1145 -19.03 -70.25 -6.87
N TRP A 1146 -18.12 -70.63 -7.76
CA TRP A 1146 -18.39 -71.65 -8.78
C TRP A 1146 -18.21 -73.08 -8.26
N THR A 1147 -17.59 -73.26 -7.10
CA THR A 1147 -17.44 -74.56 -6.43
C THR A 1147 -18.79 -74.95 -5.81
N GLU A 1148 -19.35 -74.06 -4.98
CA GLU A 1148 -20.64 -74.26 -4.29
C GLU A 1148 -21.86 -73.90 -5.16
N LYS A 1149 -21.63 -73.21 -6.29
CA LYS A 1149 -22.66 -72.72 -7.23
C LYS A 1149 -23.64 -71.75 -6.56
N GLN A 1150 -23.10 -70.85 -5.73
CA GLN A 1150 -23.88 -69.85 -5.00
C GLN A 1150 -23.40 -68.42 -5.28
N PHE A 1151 -24.30 -67.47 -5.05
CA PHE A 1151 -24.00 -66.05 -5.15
C PHE A 1151 -23.57 -65.52 -3.78
N ASN A 1152 -22.31 -65.09 -3.68
CA ASN A 1152 -21.77 -64.48 -2.47
C ASN A 1152 -21.87 -62.95 -2.57
N TYR A 1153 -22.37 -62.31 -1.52
CA TYR A 1153 -22.33 -60.86 -1.39
C TYR A 1153 -21.95 -60.46 0.04
N GLY A 1154 -21.23 -59.35 0.16
CA GLY A 1154 -20.80 -58.81 1.45
C GLY A 1154 -20.81 -57.29 1.47
N ILE A 1155 -20.94 -56.74 2.67
CA ILE A 1155 -20.98 -55.31 2.95
C ILE A 1155 -20.15 -55.05 4.21
N ASN A 1156 -19.10 -54.25 4.08
CA ASN A 1156 -18.32 -53.73 5.20
C ASN A 1156 -18.58 -52.23 5.35
N LEU A 1157 -19.13 -51.85 6.50
CA LEU A 1157 -19.41 -50.48 6.89
C LEU A 1157 -18.42 -50.03 7.97
N GLY A 1158 -18.01 -48.77 7.93
CA GLY A 1158 -17.24 -48.15 9.00
C GLY A 1158 -17.59 -46.67 9.15
N VAL A 1159 -17.59 -46.18 10.38
CA VAL A 1159 -17.69 -44.74 10.71
C VAL A 1159 -16.73 -44.45 11.86
N GLY A 1160 -15.91 -43.41 11.72
CA GLY A 1160 -14.99 -42.91 12.74
C GLY A 1160 -15.19 -41.42 13.00
N VAL A 1161 -14.98 -40.99 14.24
CA VAL A 1161 -15.11 -39.58 14.67
C VAL A 1161 -13.95 -39.15 15.56
N GLU A 1162 -13.55 -37.90 15.38
CA GLU A 1162 -12.65 -37.17 16.27
C GLU A 1162 -13.31 -36.90 17.64
N LEU A 1163 -12.56 -37.02 18.75
CA LEU A 1163 -13.03 -36.64 20.09
C LEU A 1163 -12.12 -35.56 20.71
N PHE A 1164 -10.80 -35.74 20.62
CA PHE A 1164 -9.77 -34.90 21.23
C PHE A 1164 -8.62 -34.60 20.25
N GLY A 1165 -8.96 -34.07 19.07
CA GLY A 1165 -8.03 -33.48 18.11
C GLY A 1165 -7.50 -34.46 17.07
N ASP A 1166 -6.58 -35.36 17.43
CA ASP A 1166 -5.87 -36.25 16.48
C ASP A 1166 -6.19 -37.75 16.68
N ASP A 1167 -7.20 -38.04 17.49
CA ASP A 1167 -7.70 -39.37 17.82
C ASP A 1167 -8.84 -39.82 16.91
N GLU A 1168 -9.23 -41.08 16.99
CA GLU A 1168 -10.46 -41.56 16.36
C GLU A 1168 -11.15 -42.59 17.26
N LEU A 1169 -12.44 -42.38 17.55
CA LEU A 1169 -13.34 -43.44 17.98
C LEU A 1169 -14.11 -43.94 16.75
N ALA A 1170 -13.95 -45.22 16.42
CA ALA A 1170 -14.57 -45.84 15.26
C ALA A 1170 -15.39 -47.09 15.60
N VAL A 1171 -16.40 -47.32 14.78
CA VAL A 1171 -17.21 -48.55 14.76
C VAL A 1171 -17.18 -49.13 13.34
N THR A 1172 -16.87 -50.42 13.23
CA THR A 1172 -16.87 -51.18 11.98
C THR A 1172 -17.83 -52.36 12.08
N LEU A 1173 -18.51 -52.68 10.97
CA LEU A 1173 -19.50 -53.74 10.86
C LEU A 1173 -19.37 -54.40 9.48
N GLY A 1174 -18.95 -55.66 9.45
CA GLY A 1174 -18.90 -56.50 8.24
C GLY A 1174 -19.97 -57.58 8.26
N TYR A 1175 -20.50 -57.90 7.08
CA TYR A 1175 -21.38 -59.04 6.84
C TYR A 1175 -21.04 -59.66 5.49
N GLN A 1176 -21.00 -60.99 5.39
CA GLN A 1176 -20.79 -61.71 4.13
C GLN A 1176 -21.67 -62.97 4.09
N SER A 1177 -22.40 -63.16 2.99
CA SER A 1177 -23.40 -64.24 2.87
C SER A 1177 -22.80 -65.64 2.73
N ALA A 1178 -21.52 -65.75 2.34
CA ALA A 1178 -20.75 -66.99 2.33
C ALA A 1178 -19.24 -66.64 2.44
N PRO A 1179 -18.63 -66.62 3.64
CA PRO A 1179 -17.20 -66.46 3.81
C PRO A 1179 -16.44 -67.72 3.36
N ARG A 1180 -15.17 -67.55 2.96
CA ARG A 1180 -14.26 -68.67 2.67
C ARG A 1180 -14.07 -69.46 3.97
N GLY A 1181 -14.28 -70.77 3.92
CA GLY A 1181 -14.16 -71.62 5.10
C GLY A 1181 -15.28 -71.51 6.15
N GLY A 1182 -16.46 -70.98 5.77
CA GLY A 1182 -17.68 -70.96 6.58
C GLY A 1182 -18.85 -71.77 5.98
N GLU A 1183 -18.52 -72.80 5.20
CA GLU A 1183 -19.43 -73.84 4.61
C GLU A 1183 -20.67 -73.40 3.80
N GLY A 1184 -20.86 -72.09 3.62
CA GLY A 1184 -21.99 -71.50 2.89
C GLY A 1184 -22.97 -70.74 3.77
N ASP A 1185 -22.78 -70.76 5.10
CA ASP A 1185 -23.53 -69.92 6.03
C ASP A 1185 -22.97 -68.49 6.09
N ALA A 1186 -23.78 -67.56 6.62
CA ALA A 1186 -23.47 -66.14 6.58
C ALA A 1186 -22.70 -65.70 7.85
N GLY A 1187 -21.48 -65.20 7.66
CA GLY A 1187 -20.61 -64.66 8.71
C GLY A 1187 -20.50 -63.14 8.70
N GLY A 1188 -19.61 -62.59 9.54
CA GLY A 1188 -19.45 -61.15 9.69
C GLY A 1188 -18.33 -60.71 10.63
N SER A 1189 -18.30 -59.42 10.94
CA SER A 1189 -17.39 -58.85 11.93
C SER A 1189 -17.97 -57.59 12.57
N MET A 1190 -17.51 -57.29 13.78
CA MET A 1190 -17.82 -56.05 14.49
C MET A 1190 -16.55 -55.56 15.21
N GLY A 1191 -16.22 -54.29 15.04
CA GLY A 1191 -15.12 -53.63 15.75
C GLY A 1191 -15.61 -52.35 16.43
N ILE A 1192 -15.12 -52.11 17.64
CA ILE A 1192 -15.13 -50.78 18.26
C ILE A 1192 -13.69 -50.47 18.66
N THR A 1193 -13.10 -49.42 18.10
CA THR A 1193 -11.71 -49.04 18.35
C THR A 1193 -11.60 -47.55 18.71
N TYR A 1194 -10.66 -47.25 19.60
CA TYR A 1194 -10.18 -45.91 19.91
C TYR A 1194 -8.68 -45.86 19.61
N SER A 1195 -8.25 -44.98 18.72
CA SER A 1195 -6.85 -44.79 18.34
C SER A 1195 -6.38 -43.35 18.59
N THR A 1196 -5.10 -43.18 18.89
CA THR A 1196 -4.43 -41.89 19.08
C THR A 1196 -3.02 -41.94 18.51
N ARG A 1197 -2.63 -40.90 17.76
CA ARG A 1197 -1.30 -40.85 17.10
C ARG A 1197 -0.16 -40.52 18.05
N PHE A 1198 1.05 -40.91 17.66
CA PHE A 1198 2.29 -40.35 18.22
C PHE A 1198 2.79 -39.19 17.35
N GLY A 1199 3.24 -38.11 18.00
CA GLY A 1199 3.76 -36.92 17.34
C GLY A 1199 2.72 -35.80 17.13
N ARG A 1200 3.05 -34.63 17.67
CA ARG A 1200 2.56 -33.29 17.32
C ARG A 1200 3.76 -32.35 17.39
#